data_AF-A0A7K2WQJ0-F1
#
_entry.id   AF-A0A7K2WQJ0-F1
#
_cell.length_a   1.000
_cell.length_b   1.000
_cell.length_c   1.000
_cell.angle_alpha   90.00
_cell.angle_beta   90.00
_cell.angle_gamma   90.00
#
_symmetry.space_group_name_H-M   'P 1'
#
loop_
_entity.id
_entity.type
_entity.pdbx_description
1 polymer ?
#
loop_
_entity_poly.entity_id
_entity_poly.type
_entity_poly.pdbx_seq_one_letter_code
_entity_poly.pdbx_strand_id
1 'polypeptide(L)'
;EDRPGDKRLVAYLVPAENATIDLTELRRAIADAVPEYMVPSAFMVLDRIPLNTNGKVDRRALPAPQVSHVTQGRAPRSPQEEVLCGLFAAVLGLPSVTIDDHFFRSGGHSLLGTRLISRIRQAFGVQLGVKDLFQHPTVSALSEQVTAGNGELPRPALTSEERPELIPLSSAQQRLWFLDQMEGPSPTYNIPLALRLTGPLDHEALRLALTDLTTRHESLRTVFPTHEGRTHQHILPPAPVALPLTATTEEALPALLAELSARTFDLATQAPVRSHLLALGEREHVLLVVIHHIASDGWSNGPLFQDLTTSYAARIEGLAPEWAPLPVQYADYSLWQQRLLENDEERQLDHWRQTLADLPEEVTLPTDHPRPAVASNRGTTHTVHCPAGLHDALISLAQDTGSTLFMVAQAAVATLLSRSGAGHDIPLGSPVAGRTDQKLDSLIGFFVNTLVLRTDLTGDPSFRDLLSRVRETDLAAWAHQDLPFDRLVEALNPERTTARHPLFQVMLTVGDTTAEAPGLPGLDTAYEYSAVQIAKFDLTFGFEEHRTDDGRPAGLTITVEYATDLYDPRTAEATADRLVRLLTGAVTSPDLPVGELELLSAGERGLLLEEWNGLATGTPDKNLAELFAAQTHRTPDAIAVVADDRELTYRELDTLANRTAHQLIAEGVRPGSRVALLQERSLTAVVTTLAVVKAGATYIPLDTRYPADRIQLVTGQSAITHLLTDREPGRLTLPPGVTTLTTGTHSADTTDPAVPVHPDQPVYAMFTSGSTGVPKGVAVTHRNVADLAAQTMYANGHHHRVLFHSAMAFDASTYEMWVPWLNGGTLVVAPAGHLDTAAYQRLLTEHSITALWMTAGLFRLVAEEAPEAFAGVREVWAGGDVVPPDAVRRVMDRCPGIAVVNGYGPTETTTFATTHRVDRPLAADSGALPIGGPLDNHRLYVLDDHLRLVPPGAPGELYIAGTGLAQGYLDRPALTADRFVADPYGPAGTRMYRTGDLTRWNHEGALEYLGRADQQVKLRGFRIELGEIE
;
A
#
# COMPACT_ATOMS: atom_id res chain seq x y z
N GLU A 1 -43.28 -23.25 19.11
CA GLU A 1 -43.06 -21.84 19.46
C GLU A 1 -44.05 -21.55 20.57
N ASP A 2 -43.57 -21.52 21.81
CA ASP A 2 -44.42 -21.40 23.00
C ASP A 2 -44.43 -19.95 23.54
N ARG A 3 -43.50 -19.12 23.06
CA ARG A 3 -43.43 -17.66 23.17
C ARG A 3 -43.04 -17.10 21.80
N PRO A 4 -43.72 -16.08 21.26
CA PRO A 4 -43.34 -15.46 19.99
C PRO A 4 -41.91 -14.87 20.08
N GLY A 5 -41.04 -15.23 19.13
CA GLY A 5 -39.67 -14.68 19.04
C GLY A 5 -38.55 -15.53 19.65
N ASP A 6 -38.86 -16.55 20.47
CA ASP A 6 -37.87 -17.46 21.07
C ASP A 6 -37.93 -18.84 20.38
N LYS A 7 -37.11 -19.01 19.33
CA LYS A 7 -36.98 -20.27 18.58
C LYS A 7 -35.88 -21.13 19.20
N ARG A 8 -36.26 -22.29 19.73
CA ARG A 8 -35.34 -23.23 20.38
C ARG A 8 -35.59 -24.67 19.96
N LEU A 9 -34.53 -25.49 19.98
CA LEU A 9 -34.60 -26.92 19.70
C LEU A 9 -34.85 -27.71 20.99
N VAL A 10 -35.89 -28.55 21.00
CA VAL A 10 -36.25 -29.41 22.14
C VAL A 10 -36.28 -30.86 21.68
N ALA A 11 -35.57 -31.74 22.38
CA ALA A 11 -35.54 -33.16 22.10
C ALA A 11 -36.50 -33.94 23.02
N TYR A 12 -37.48 -34.62 22.44
CA TYR A 12 -38.37 -35.53 23.15
C TYR A 12 -37.87 -36.96 22.96
N LEU A 13 -37.57 -37.63 24.07
CA LEU A 13 -36.89 -38.92 24.11
C LEU A 13 -37.80 -39.95 24.78
N VAL A 14 -37.78 -41.19 24.30
CA VAL A 14 -38.44 -42.32 24.97
C VAL A 14 -37.38 -43.38 25.25
N PRO A 15 -37.19 -43.82 26.50
CA PRO A 15 -36.24 -44.87 26.81
C PRO A 15 -36.70 -46.20 26.21
N ALA A 16 -35.75 -47.02 25.76
CA ALA A 16 -36.04 -48.42 25.46
C ALA A 16 -36.46 -49.17 26.74
N GLU A 17 -37.20 -50.28 26.61
CA GLU A 17 -37.63 -51.07 27.78
C GLU A 17 -36.44 -51.42 28.69
N ASN A 18 -36.56 -51.10 29.97
CA ASN A 18 -35.53 -51.27 31.02
C ASN A 18 -34.23 -50.45 30.83
N ALA A 19 -34.24 -49.39 30.02
CA ALA A 19 -33.12 -48.45 29.89
C ALA A 19 -33.39 -47.11 30.58
N THR A 20 -32.36 -46.53 31.19
CA THR A 20 -32.37 -45.15 31.70
C THR A 20 -31.54 -44.27 30.77
N ILE A 21 -32.04 -43.09 30.44
CA ILE A 21 -31.30 -42.13 29.62
C ILE A 21 -30.51 -41.20 30.55
N ASP A 22 -29.18 -41.21 30.44
CA ASP A 22 -28.33 -40.17 31.02
C ASP A 22 -28.34 -38.95 30.08
N LEU A 23 -29.04 -37.90 30.50
CA LEU A 23 -29.17 -36.66 29.72
C LEU A 23 -27.86 -35.89 29.59
N THR A 24 -26.95 -36.03 30.55
CA THR A 24 -25.65 -35.35 30.54
C THR A 24 -24.73 -36.00 29.52
N GLU A 25 -24.66 -37.33 29.52
CA GLU A 25 -23.87 -38.08 28.54
C GLU A 25 -24.43 -37.92 27.12
N LEU A 26 -25.75 -37.96 26.96
CA LEU A 26 -26.41 -37.75 25.67
C LEU A 26 -26.17 -36.35 25.11
N ARG A 27 -26.24 -35.31 25.97
CA ARG A 27 -25.94 -33.93 25.55
C ARG A 27 -24.50 -33.80 25.09
N ARG A 28 -23.55 -34.39 25.81
CA ARG A 28 -22.13 -34.40 25.42
C ARG A 28 -21.93 -35.11 24.07
N ALA A 29 -22.49 -36.29 23.91
CA ALA A 29 -22.39 -37.05 22.65
C ALA A 29 -23.01 -36.32 21.45
N ILE A 30 -24.08 -35.55 21.65
CA ILE A 30 -24.67 -34.71 20.59
C ILE A 30 -23.77 -33.50 20.30
N ALA A 31 -23.26 -32.82 21.33
CA ALA A 31 -22.34 -31.69 21.16
C ALA A 31 -21.04 -32.08 20.43
N ASP A 32 -20.56 -33.31 20.61
CA ASP A 32 -19.40 -33.85 19.89
C ASP A 32 -19.70 -34.17 18.40
N ALA A 33 -20.99 -34.26 18.02
CA ALA A 33 -21.43 -34.72 16.70
C ALA A 33 -22.09 -33.63 15.84
N VAL A 34 -22.56 -32.52 16.43
CA VAL A 34 -23.22 -31.42 15.72
C VAL A 34 -22.75 -30.04 16.22
N PRO A 35 -22.82 -28.98 15.39
CA PRO A 35 -22.54 -27.62 15.83
C PRO A 35 -23.40 -27.18 17.01
N GLU A 36 -22.90 -26.27 17.85
CA GLU A 36 -23.54 -25.88 19.12
C GLU A 36 -25.02 -25.44 18.97
N TYR A 37 -25.34 -24.70 17.91
CA TYR A 37 -26.71 -24.24 17.65
C TYR A 37 -27.69 -25.38 17.27
N MET A 38 -27.20 -26.57 16.91
CA MET A 38 -28.02 -27.76 16.64
C MET A 38 -28.21 -28.64 17.88
N VAL A 39 -27.50 -28.36 18.98
CA VAL A 39 -27.66 -29.08 20.24
C VAL A 39 -28.99 -28.64 20.89
N PRO A 40 -29.93 -29.57 21.18
CA PRO A 40 -31.19 -29.22 21.82
C PRO A 40 -30.97 -28.53 23.18
N SER A 41 -31.65 -27.41 23.40
CA SER A 41 -31.53 -26.63 24.65
C SER A 41 -32.30 -27.27 25.80
N ALA A 42 -33.24 -28.18 25.51
CA ALA A 42 -33.98 -28.97 26.48
C ALA A 42 -34.16 -30.42 26.00
N PHE A 43 -34.05 -31.37 26.94
CA PHE A 43 -34.32 -32.79 26.72
C PHE A 43 -35.47 -33.24 27.62
N MET A 44 -36.50 -33.83 27.02
CA MET A 44 -37.69 -34.29 27.71
C MET A 44 -37.84 -35.80 27.56
N VAL A 45 -37.70 -36.53 28.66
CA VAL A 45 -37.94 -37.97 28.68
C VAL A 45 -39.44 -38.22 28.86
N LEU A 46 -40.04 -38.97 27.94
CA LEU A 46 -41.45 -39.36 27.95
C LEU A 46 -41.57 -40.88 28.05
N ASP A 47 -42.65 -41.37 28.65
CA ASP A 47 -42.96 -42.80 28.65
C ASP A 47 -43.33 -43.30 27.24
N ARG A 48 -43.91 -42.43 26.41
CA ARG A 48 -44.23 -42.69 25.00
C ARG A 48 -44.45 -41.38 24.24
N ILE A 49 -44.15 -41.38 22.93
CA ILE A 49 -44.49 -40.24 22.07
C ILE A 49 -46.00 -40.26 21.77
N PRO A 50 -46.74 -39.17 22.01
CA PRO A 50 -48.14 -39.08 21.64
C PRO A 50 -48.29 -39.13 20.11
N LEU A 51 -49.17 -40.00 19.61
CA LEU A 51 -49.46 -40.17 18.19
C LEU A 51 -50.88 -39.69 17.88
N ASN A 52 -51.06 -39.09 16.71
CA ASN A 52 -52.39 -38.75 16.18
C ASN A 52 -53.09 -40.00 15.62
N THR A 53 -54.34 -39.83 15.19
CA THR A 53 -55.17 -40.91 14.61
C THR A 53 -54.60 -41.58 13.36
N ASN A 54 -53.57 -40.99 12.73
CA ASN A 54 -52.86 -41.54 11.57
C ASN A 54 -51.51 -42.19 11.94
N GLY A 55 -51.22 -42.38 13.23
CA GLY A 55 -49.97 -43.00 13.71
C GLY A 55 -48.72 -42.10 13.58
N LYS A 56 -48.88 -40.80 13.29
CA LYS A 56 -47.77 -39.82 13.25
C LYS A 56 -47.68 -39.08 14.58
N VAL A 57 -46.50 -38.56 14.92
CA VAL A 57 -46.29 -37.75 16.14
C VAL A 57 -47.28 -36.58 16.20
N ASP A 58 -48.06 -36.53 17.28
CA ASP A 58 -48.94 -35.40 17.56
C ASP A 58 -48.15 -34.31 18.29
N ARG A 59 -47.59 -33.38 17.51
CA ARG A 59 -46.78 -32.27 18.02
C ARG A 59 -47.55 -31.34 18.97
N ARG A 60 -48.89 -31.31 18.91
CA ARG A 60 -49.72 -30.46 19.79
C ARG A 60 -49.96 -31.09 21.16
N ALA A 61 -49.79 -32.40 21.27
CA ALA A 61 -49.96 -33.16 22.51
C ALA A 61 -48.64 -33.41 23.26
N LEU A 62 -47.50 -32.90 22.73
CA LEU A 62 -46.22 -32.95 23.44
C LEU A 62 -46.26 -31.99 24.64
N PRO A 63 -45.81 -32.42 25.83
CA PRO A 63 -45.78 -31.55 27.00
C PRO A 63 -44.81 -30.38 26.81
N ALA A 64 -45.17 -29.24 27.39
CA ALA A 64 -44.34 -28.03 27.35
C ALA A 64 -43.04 -28.25 28.14
N PRO A 65 -41.87 -27.83 27.61
CA PRO A 65 -40.59 -28.01 28.28
C PRO A 65 -40.51 -27.23 29.60
N GLN A 66 -40.24 -27.94 30.69
CA GLN A 66 -39.88 -27.34 31.98
C GLN A 66 -38.37 -27.18 32.03
N VAL A 67 -37.85 -25.96 31.92
CA VAL A 67 -36.44 -25.69 32.23
C VAL A 67 -36.30 -24.33 32.89
N SER A 68 -35.60 -24.34 34.03
CA SER A 68 -34.99 -23.20 34.71
C SER A 68 -34.01 -22.50 33.77
N HIS A 69 -33.88 -21.17 33.82
CA HIS A 69 -32.79 -20.47 33.13
C HIS A 69 -31.45 -21.00 33.66
N VAL A 70 -30.79 -21.89 32.91
CA VAL A 70 -29.43 -22.33 33.20
C VAL A 70 -28.52 -21.54 32.25
N THR A 71 -27.98 -20.44 32.74
CA THR A 71 -26.71 -19.90 32.26
C THR A 71 -25.68 -21.04 32.37
N GLN A 72 -25.04 -21.40 31.26
CA GLN A 72 -24.00 -22.44 31.27
C GLN A 72 -22.74 -21.90 31.96
N GLY A 73 -22.61 -22.14 33.26
CA GLY A 73 -21.42 -21.75 34.02
C GLY A 73 -21.67 -21.82 35.52
N ARG A 74 -20.60 -21.82 36.32
CA ARG A 74 -20.73 -21.86 37.78
C ARG A 74 -21.23 -20.50 38.30
N ALA A 75 -22.16 -20.54 39.25
CA ALA A 75 -22.62 -19.35 39.95
C ALA A 75 -21.51 -18.77 40.86
N PRO A 76 -21.56 -17.47 41.21
CA PRO A 76 -20.65 -16.86 42.18
C PRO A 76 -20.60 -17.63 43.49
N ARG A 77 -19.39 -17.89 44.00
CA ARG A 77 -19.12 -18.62 45.24
C ARG A 77 -18.66 -17.71 46.37
N SER A 78 -18.27 -16.48 46.05
CA SER A 78 -17.83 -15.46 47.01
C SER A 78 -18.47 -14.10 46.71
N PRO A 79 -18.56 -13.18 47.70
CA PRO A 79 -19.01 -11.80 47.46
C PRO A 79 -18.17 -11.07 46.41
N GLN A 80 -16.87 -11.38 46.32
CA GLN A 80 -15.98 -10.82 45.30
C GLN A 80 -16.37 -11.31 43.90
N GLU A 81 -16.60 -12.61 43.73
CA GLU A 81 -17.07 -13.19 42.45
C GLU A 81 -18.44 -12.61 42.06
N GLU A 82 -19.34 -12.35 43.02
CA GLU A 82 -20.67 -11.77 42.75
C GLU A 82 -20.57 -10.32 42.24
N VAL A 83 -19.74 -9.50 42.88
CA VAL A 83 -19.45 -8.14 42.42
C VAL A 83 -18.77 -8.17 41.05
N LEU A 84 -17.79 -9.05 40.82
CA LEU A 84 -17.11 -9.17 39.53
C LEU A 84 -18.05 -9.63 38.40
N CYS A 85 -18.93 -10.60 38.63
CA CYS A 85 -19.97 -10.99 37.68
C CYS A 85 -20.87 -9.80 37.32
N GLY A 86 -21.28 -9.01 38.32
CA GLY A 86 -22.07 -7.79 38.10
C GLY A 86 -21.31 -6.73 37.28
N LEU A 87 -20.01 -6.54 37.55
CA LEU A 87 -19.17 -5.60 36.81
C LEU A 87 -18.95 -6.04 35.35
N PHE A 88 -18.71 -7.34 35.10
CA PHE A 88 -18.61 -7.89 33.75
C PHE A 88 -19.92 -7.68 32.98
N ALA A 89 -21.05 -8.09 33.57
CA ALA A 89 -22.38 -7.93 32.96
C ALA A 89 -22.67 -6.46 32.59
N ALA A 90 -22.39 -5.54 33.51
CA ALA A 90 -22.62 -4.11 33.30
C ALA A 90 -21.68 -3.46 32.27
N VAL A 91 -20.47 -3.99 32.07
CA VAL A 91 -19.53 -3.48 31.05
C VAL A 91 -19.86 -4.04 29.68
N LEU A 92 -20.25 -5.32 29.61
CA LEU A 92 -20.55 -6.02 28.36
C LEU A 92 -22.00 -5.80 27.88
N GLY A 93 -22.83 -5.12 28.66
CA GLY A 93 -24.25 -4.93 28.33
C GLY A 93 -25.08 -6.21 28.41
N LEU A 94 -24.62 -7.21 29.17
CA LEU A 94 -25.28 -8.51 29.30
C LEU A 94 -26.20 -8.55 30.53
N PRO A 95 -27.31 -9.30 30.50
CA PRO A 95 -28.23 -9.40 31.63
C PRO A 95 -27.62 -10.12 32.84
N SER A 96 -26.69 -11.05 32.62
CA SER A 96 -25.97 -11.77 33.68
C SER A 96 -24.71 -12.44 33.13
N VAL A 97 -23.70 -12.62 33.97
CA VAL A 97 -22.42 -13.28 33.65
C VAL A 97 -22.09 -14.30 34.75
N THR A 98 -21.55 -15.47 34.40
CA THR A 98 -21.12 -16.54 35.34
C THR A 98 -19.64 -16.39 35.73
N ILE A 99 -19.15 -17.16 36.71
CA ILE A 99 -17.73 -17.03 37.11
C ILE A 99 -16.77 -17.57 36.05
N ASP A 100 -17.27 -18.40 35.14
CA ASP A 100 -16.50 -19.07 34.08
C ASP A 100 -16.54 -18.29 32.76
N ASP A 101 -17.35 -17.24 32.69
CA ASP A 101 -17.51 -16.44 31.48
C ASP A 101 -16.24 -15.63 31.24
N HIS A 102 -15.76 -15.73 30.01
CA HIS A 102 -14.53 -15.11 29.57
C HIS A 102 -14.83 -13.74 28.95
N PHE A 103 -14.23 -12.68 29.49
CA PHE A 103 -14.52 -11.30 29.12
C PHE A 103 -14.53 -11.06 27.60
N PHE A 104 -13.46 -11.48 26.91
CA PHE A 104 -13.31 -11.27 25.47
C PHE A 104 -14.20 -12.20 24.61
N ARG A 105 -14.70 -13.31 25.17
CA ARG A 105 -15.64 -14.19 24.45
C ARG A 105 -17.07 -13.64 24.52
N SER A 106 -17.35 -12.89 25.57
CA SER A 106 -18.65 -12.28 25.83
C SER A 106 -18.82 -10.89 25.21
N GLY A 107 -18.02 -10.56 24.17
CA GLY A 107 -18.06 -9.26 23.48
C GLY A 107 -17.12 -8.20 24.04
N GLY A 108 -16.27 -8.54 25.00
CA GLY A 108 -15.26 -7.63 25.54
C GLY A 108 -14.15 -7.34 24.53
N HIS A 109 -13.83 -6.06 24.32
CA HIS A 109 -12.63 -5.62 23.63
C HIS A 109 -11.74 -4.80 24.57
N SER A 110 -10.52 -4.47 24.14
CA SER A 110 -9.50 -3.84 25.00
C SER A 110 -9.99 -2.59 25.72
N LEU A 111 -10.84 -1.80 25.05
CA LEU A 111 -11.43 -0.59 25.60
C LEU A 111 -12.48 -0.86 26.70
N LEU A 112 -13.37 -1.84 26.49
CA LEU A 112 -14.24 -2.32 27.57
C LEU A 112 -13.42 -2.91 28.73
N GLY A 113 -12.28 -3.55 28.41
CA GLY A 113 -11.36 -4.10 29.39
C GLY A 113 -10.77 -3.04 30.31
N THR A 114 -10.35 -1.90 29.76
CA THR A 114 -9.88 -0.75 30.56
C THR A 114 -10.97 -0.23 31.51
N ARG A 115 -12.22 -0.15 31.04
CA ARG A 115 -13.37 0.26 31.86
C ARG A 115 -13.66 -0.74 32.99
N LEU A 116 -13.63 -2.03 32.66
CA LEU A 116 -13.81 -3.10 33.63
C LEU A 116 -12.73 -3.01 34.72
N ILE A 117 -11.46 -2.88 34.34
CA ILE A 117 -10.36 -2.74 35.28
C ILE A 117 -10.53 -1.50 36.17
N SER A 118 -10.90 -0.35 35.61
CA SER A 118 -11.16 0.87 36.39
C SER A 118 -12.24 0.64 37.46
N ARG A 119 -13.36 0.00 37.08
CA ARG A 119 -14.46 -0.32 38.01
C ARG A 119 -14.03 -1.32 39.09
N ILE A 120 -13.20 -2.30 38.75
CA ILE A 120 -12.67 -3.29 39.70
C ILE A 120 -11.73 -2.64 40.70
N ARG A 121 -10.83 -1.76 40.25
CA ARG A 121 -9.95 -0.97 41.12
C ARG A 121 -10.76 -0.16 42.12
N GLN A 122 -11.83 0.49 41.68
CA GLN A 122 -12.70 1.27 42.57
C GLN A 122 -13.48 0.39 43.56
N ALA A 123 -14.05 -0.73 43.10
CA ALA A 123 -14.87 -1.60 43.94
C ALA A 123 -14.05 -2.30 45.04
N PHE A 124 -12.80 -2.68 44.74
CA PHE A 124 -11.97 -3.50 45.63
C PHE A 124 -10.72 -2.80 46.19
N GLY A 125 -10.34 -1.62 45.69
CA GLY A 125 -9.12 -0.92 46.10
C GLY A 125 -7.83 -1.62 45.66
N VAL A 126 -7.87 -2.39 44.58
CA VAL A 126 -6.74 -3.17 44.05
C VAL A 126 -6.04 -2.45 42.88
N GLN A 127 -4.84 -2.90 42.52
CA GLN A 127 -3.99 -2.26 41.49
C GLN A 127 -3.83 -3.15 40.23
N LEU A 128 -4.94 -3.63 39.66
CA LEU A 128 -4.90 -4.48 38.46
C LEU A 128 -4.73 -3.66 37.18
N GLY A 129 -3.88 -4.06 36.23
CA GLY A 129 -3.75 -3.49 34.89
C GLY A 129 -4.59 -4.22 33.83
N VAL A 130 -4.66 -3.65 32.63
CA VAL A 130 -5.30 -4.30 31.47
C VAL A 130 -4.63 -5.65 31.15
N LYS A 131 -3.30 -5.73 31.33
CA LYS A 131 -2.53 -6.96 31.18
C LYS A 131 -3.06 -8.09 32.07
N ASP A 132 -3.46 -7.80 33.30
CA ASP A 132 -4.00 -8.81 34.22
C ASP A 132 -5.33 -9.37 33.74
N LEU A 133 -6.18 -8.55 33.11
CA LEU A 133 -7.42 -9.02 32.48
C LEU A 133 -7.15 -9.97 31.31
N PHE A 134 -6.12 -9.69 30.49
CA PHE A 134 -5.73 -10.59 29.41
C PHE A 134 -5.13 -11.91 29.92
N GLN A 135 -4.41 -11.87 31.04
CA GLN A 135 -3.85 -13.07 31.68
C GLN A 135 -4.90 -13.88 32.45
N HIS A 136 -5.91 -13.21 33.01
CA HIS A 136 -6.95 -13.80 33.86
C HIS A 136 -8.36 -13.37 33.41
N PRO A 137 -8.79 -13.74 32.19
CA PRO A 137 -9.97 -13.16 31.52
C PRO A 137 -11.34 -13.65 32.03
N THR A 138 -11.36 -14.63 32.94
CA THR A 138 -12.58 -15.12 33.59
C THR A 138 -12.76 -14.48 34.95
N VAL A 139 -14.01 -14.27 35.38
CA VAL A 139 -14.32 -13.75 36.72
C VAL A 139 -13.62 -14.56 37.83
N SER A 140 -13.60 -15.90 37.75
CA SER A 140 -12.95 -16.72 38.78
C SER A 140 -11.45 -16.47 38.87
N ALA A 141 -10.75 -16.40 37.73
CA ALA A 141 -9.31 -16.15 37.70
C ALA A 141 -8.97 -14.72 38.15
N LEU A 142 -9.79 -13.74 37.76
CA LEU A 142 -9.58 -12.35 38.15
C LEU A 142 -9.85 -12.13 39.65
N SER A 143 -10.80 -12.88 40.23
CA SER A 143 -11.07 -12.87 41.68
C SER A 143 -9.85 -13.30 42.51
N GLU A 144 -9.05 -14.25 42.01
CA GLU A 144 -7.80 -14.66 42.65
C GLU A 144 -6.78 -13.50 42.68
N GLN A 145 -6.68 -12.73 41.59
CA GLN A 145 -5.78 -11.57 41.53
C GLN A 145 -6.23 -10.41 42.42
N VAL A 146 -7.53 -10.13 42.47
CA VAL A 146 -8.11 -9.17 43.42
C VAL A 146 -7.76 -9.57 44.86
N THR A 147 -7.75 -10.86 45.16
CA THR A 147 -7.43 -11.39 46.50
C THR A 147 -5.92 -11.34 46.81
N ALA A 148 -5.06 -11.55 45.81
CA ALA A 148 -3.61 -11.53 45.96
C ALA A 148 -3.03 -10.14 46.24
N GLY A 149 -3.75 -9.06 45.90
CA GLY A 149 -3.34 -7.67 46.18
C GLY A 149 -2.12 -7.21 45.39
N ASN A 150 -1.78 -7.88 44.29
CA ASN A 150 -0.65 -7.51 43.44
C ASN A 150 -1.02 -6.34 42.52
N GLY A 151 -0.18 -5.31 42.48
CA GLY A 151 -0.28 -4.28 41.46
C GLY A 151 0.52 -2.99 41.67
N GLU A 152 0.56 -2.16 40.62
CA GLU A 152 1.38 -0.95 40.37
C GLU A 152 1.35 0.16 41.45
N LEU A 153 2.20 1.18 41.27
CA LEU A 153 2.29 2.38 42.11
C LEU A 153 0.91 3.03 42.37
N PRO A 154 0.69 3.61 43.56
CA PRO A 154 -0.59 4.23 43.91
C PRO A 154 -0.91 5.41 42.98
N ARG A 155 -1.89 5.22 42.09
CA ARG A 155 -2.45 6.30 41.26
C ARG A 155 -3.12 7.36 42.15
N PRO A 156 -2.96 8.68 41.88
CA PRO A 156 -3.68 9.72 42.58
C PRO A 156 -5.20 9.58 42.35
N ALA A 157 -6.00 9.83 43.39
CA ALA A 157 -7.46 9.77 43.28
C ALA A 157 -8.00 10.97 42.49
N LEU A 158 -8.95 10.74 41.59
CA LEU A 158 -9.65 11.81 40.88
C LEU A 158 -10.74 12.41 41.78
N THR A 159 -10.55 13.66 42.22
CA THR A 159 -11.49 14.38 43.09
C THR A 159 -11.74 15.79 42.58
N SER A 160 -12.85 16.40 42.98
CA SER A 160 -13.06 17.84 42.81
C SER A 160 -12.09 18.60 43.71
N GLU A 161 -11.39 19.59 43.16
CA GLU A 161 -10.30 20.28 43.83
C GLU A 161 -10.43 21.80 43.76
N GLU A 162 -9.65 22.48 44.61
CA GLU A 162 -9.52 23.93 44.54
C GLU A 162 -8.79 24.33 43.25
N ARG A 163 -9.48 25.07 42.39
CA ARG A 163 -9.00 25.44 41.06
C ARG A 163 -8.12 26.69 41.15
N PRO A 164 -6.95 26.73 40.49
CA PRO A 164 -6.15 27.95 40.41
C PRO A 164 -6.88 29.03 39.59
N GLU A 165 -6.47 30.29 39.72
CA GLU A 165 -7.02 31.42 38.96
C GLU A 165 -6.91 31.19 37.44
N LEU A 166 -5.77 30.67 36.99
CA LEU A 166 -5.53 30.26 35.60
C LEU A 166 -5.56 28.73 35.52
N ILE A 167 -6.72 28.17 35.18
CA ILE A 167 -6.91 26.72 35.05
C ILE A 167 -6.09 26.22 33.85
N PRO A 168 -5.14 25.30 34.01
CA PRO A 168 -4.33 24.83 32.89
C PRO A 168 -5.15 23.96 31.94
N LEU A 169 -4.76 23.94 30.66
CA LEU A 169 -5.27 22.98 29.69
C LEU A 169 -4.71 21.59 30.00
N SER A 170 -5.50 20.54 29.77
CA SER A 170 -4.99 19.17 29.65
C SER A 170 -4.01 19.07 28.47
N SER A 171 -3.11 18.08 28.48
CA SER A 171 -2.12 17.94 27.39
C SER A 171 -2.77 17.81 26.01
N ALA A 172 -3.87 17.07 25.92
CA ALA A 172 -4.62 16.88 24.68
C ALA A 172 -5.28 18.19 24.18
N GLN A 173 -5.79 19.03 25.09
CA GLN A 173 -6.29 20.36 24.72
C GLN A 173 -5.16 21.31 24.28
N GLN A 174 -3.98 21.24 24.92
CA GLN A 174 -2.82 22.05 24.51
C GLN A 174 -2.42 21.76 23.06
N ARG A 175 -2.47 20.49 22.63
CA ARG A 175 -2.24 20.10 21.23
C ARG A 175 -3.24 20.70 20.27
N LEU A 176 -4.53 20.51 20.53
CA LEU A 176 -5.56 21.01 19.63
C LEU A 176 -5.52 22.53 19.54
N TRP A 177 -5.22 23.20 20.65
CA TRP A 177 -4.95 24.63 20.64
C TRP A 177 -3.71 24.97 19.79
N PHE A 178 -2.59 24.28 19.96
CA PHE A 178 -1.39 24.50 19.14
C PHE A 178 -1.66 24.32 17.64
N LEU A 179 -2.39 23.26 17.26
CA LEU A 179 -2.76 22.99 15.87
C LEU A 179 -3.68 24.08 15.31
N ASP A 180 -4.68 24.53 16.08
CA ASP A 180 -5.54 25.67 15.72
C ASP A 180 -4.74 26.96 15.50
N GLN A 181 -3.73 27.24 16.35
CA GLN A 181 -2.86 28.41 16.18
C GLN A 181 -1.90 28.29 14.99
N MET A 182 -1.51 27.07 14.61
CA MET A 182 -0.60 26.80 13.50
C MET A 182 -1.32 26.83 12.15
N GLU A 183 -2.49 26.16 12.05
CA GLU A 183 -3.30 26.07 10.83
C GLU A 183 -4.12 27.34 10.59
N GLY A 184 -4.45 28.07 11.66
CA GLY A 184 -5.49 29.10 11.67
C GLY A 184 -6.89 28.49 11.78
N PRO A 185 -7.96 29.32 11.83
CA PRO A 185 -9.33 28.82 11.99
C PRO A 185 -9.70 27.81 10.89
N SER A 186 -9.96 26.56 11.28
CA SER A 186 -10.23 25.46 10.35
C SER A 186 -11.34 24.53 10.88
N PRO A 187 -12.16 23.91 10.00
CA PRO A 187 -13.12 22.88 10.42
C PRO A 187 -12.50 21.50 10.64
N THR A 188 -11.17 21.31 10.49
CA THR A 188 -10.47 20.01 10.64
C THR A 188 -10.89 19.24 11.90
N TYR A 189 -11.14 19.97 13.00
CA TYR A 189 -11.47 19.41 14.32
C TYR A 189 -12.93 19.68 14.74
N ASN A 190 -13.83 19.96 13.80
CA ASN A 190 -15.25 19.99 14.07
C ASN A 190 -15.85 18.58 14.09
N ILE A 191 -16.68 18.30 15.08
CA ILE A 191 -17.46 17.06 15.22
C ILE A 191 -18.93 17.41 14.93
N PRO A 192 -19.42 17.20 13.69
CA PRO A 192 -20.83 17.38 13.37
C PRO A 192 -21.63 16.16 13.80
N LEU A 193 -22.63 16.37 14.66
CA LEU A 193 -23.63 15.38 15.06
C LEU A 193 -24.97 15.81 14.47
N ALA A 194 -25.47 15.08 13.48
CA ALA A 194 -26.77 15.36 12.89
C ALA A 194 -27.77 14.24 13.22
N LEU A 195 -28.94 14.64 13.70
CA LEU A 195 -30.06 13.76 14.02
C LEU A 195 -31.28 14.18 13.23
N ARG A 196 -31.81 13.28 12.43
CA ARG A 196 -33.14 13.41 11.83
C ARG A 196 -34.19 13.10 12.89
N LEU A 197 -35.16 14.00 13.00
CA LEU A 197 -36.22 14.00 14.00
C LEU A 197 -37.58 14.00 13.28
N THR A 198 -38.38 12.96 13.51
CA THR A 198 -39.71 12.82 12.92
C THR A 198 -40.77 12.78 14.02
N GLY A 199 -41.65 13.77 14.06
CA GLY A 199 -42.71 13.88 15.06
C GLY A 199 -43.12 15.33 15.41
N PRO A 200 -43.94 15.52 16.47
CA PRO A 200 -44.34 16.84 16.95
C PRO A 200 -43.22 17.46 17.80
N LEU A 201 -42.19 18.00 17.14
CA LEU A 201 -41.06 18.63 17.82
C LEU A 201 -41.47 19.93 18.54
N ASP A 202 -41.25 20.00 19.85
CA ASP A 202 -41.23 21.26 20.60
C ASP A 202 -39.86 21.93 20.50
N HIS A 203 -39.79 23.00 19.69
CA HIS A 203 -38.57 23.76 19.43
C HIS A 203 -38.01 24.45 20.68
N GLU A 204 -38.87 24.98 21.54
CA GLU A 204 -38.44 25.70 22.75
C GLU A 204 -37.95 24.72 23.81
N ALA A 205 -38.63 23.58 23.98
CA ALA A 205 -38.17 22.52 24.86
C ALA A 205 -36.79 21.98 24.43
N LEU A 206 -36.54 21.83 23.12
CA LEU A 206 -35.24 21.39 22.60
C LEU A 206 -34.15 22.44 22.84
N ARG A 207 -34.46 23.73 22.61
CA ARG A 207 -33.54 24.83 22.87
C ARG A 207 -33.17 24.93 24.36
N LEU A 208 -34.15 24.77 25.25
CA LEU A 208 -33.92 24.72 26.69
C LEU A 208 -33.13 23.47 27.08
N ALA A 209 -33.39 22.32 26.46
CA ALA A 209 -32.66 21.09 26.74
C ALA A 209 -31.17 21.20 26.40
N LEU A 210 -30.83 21.82 25.26
CA LEU A 210 -29.44 22.15 24.90
C LEU A 210 -28.81 23.16 25.88
N THR A 211 -29.59 24.11 26.40
CA THR A 211 -29.13 25.06 27.43
C THR A 211 -28.80 24.36 28.74
N ASP A 212 -29.61 23.38 29.15
CA ASP A 212 -29.34 22.60 30.36
C ASP A 212 -28.10 21.72 30.21
N LEU A 213 -27.88 21.17 29.01
CA LEU A 213 -26.69 20.39 28.68
C LEU A 213 -25.40 21.22 28.82
N THR A 214 -25.35 22.42 28.23
CA THR A 214 -24.19 23.32 28.36
C THR A 214 -24.04 23.90 29.77
N THR A 215 -25.13 23.97 30.54
CA THR A 215 -25.09 24.34 31.97
C THR A 215 -24.44 23.24 32.80
N ARG A 216 -24.82 21.97 32.56
CA ARG A 216 -24.34 20.78 33.27
C ARG A 216 -22.87 20.47 33.01
N HIS A 217 -22.42 20.60 31.76
CA HIS A 217 -21.05 20.28 31.33
C HIS A 217 -20.22 21.54 31.09
N GLU A 218 -19.24 21.80 31.96
CA GLU A 218 -18.38 22.99 31.88
C GLU A 218 -17.58 23.06 30.57
N SER A 219 -17.16 21.92 30.03
CA SER A 219 -16.38 21.79 28.79
C SER A 219 -17.05 22.46 27.58
N LEU A 220 -18.36 22.34 27.45
CA LEU A 220 -19.15 22.91 26.35
C LEU A 220 -19.24 24.44 26.40
N ARG A 221 -18.90 25.07 27.52
CA ARG A 221 -18.88 26.54 27.71
C ARG A 221 -17.50 27.07 28.13
N THR A 222 -16.45 26.29 27.89
CA THR A 222 -15.07 26.68 28.19
C THR A 222 -14.42 27.30 26.95
N VAL A 223 -13.82 28.47 27.12
CA VAL A 223 -12.99 29.15 26.11
C VAL A 223 -11.52 29.15 26.53
N PHE A 224 -10.60 29.44 25.61
CA PHE A 224 -9.16 29.26 25.78
C PHE A 224 -8.36 30.56 25.53
N PRO A 225 -8.57 31.63 26.31
CA PRO A 225 -7.83 32.88 26.12
C PRO A 225 -6.38 32.77 26.60
N THR A 226 -5.52 33.60 26.00
CA THR A 226 -4.11 33.74 26.41
C THR A 226 -3.96 34.90 27.39
N HIS A 227 -3.36 34.64 28.55
CA HIS A 227 -3.02 35.63 29.57
C HIS A 227 -1.50 35.60 29.81
N GLU A 228 -0.81 36.73 29.64
CA GLU A 228 0.66 36.85 29.78
C GLU A 228 1.46 35.77 29.01
N GLY A 229 1.00 35.41 27.81
CA GLY A 229 1.64 34.39 26.98
C GLY A 229 1.33 32.94 27.37
N ARG A 230 0.45 32.70 28.36
CA ARG A 230 -0.02 31.37 28.75
C ARG A 230 -1.52 31.21 28.46
N THR A 231 -1.87 30.18 27.70
CA THR A 231 -3.26 29.80 27.46
C THR A 231 -3.81 29.05 28.68
N HIS A 232 -5.05 29.36 29.05
CA HIS A 232 -5.75 28.73 30.18
C HIS A 232 -7.21 28.45 29.81
N GLN A 233 -7.84 27.55 30.55
CA GLN A 233 -9.27 27.29 30.46
C GLN A 233 -10.02 28.41 31.20
N HIS A 234 -10.93 29.09 30.51
CA HIS A 234 -11.84 30.07 31.09
C HIS A 234 -13.29 29.59 30.89
N ILE A 235 -13.91 29.16 31.99
CA ILE A 235 -15.25 28.58 31.98
C ILE A 235 -16.28 29.71 32.05
N LEU A 236 -17.03 29.93 30.96
CA LEU A 236 -18.04 30.99 30.90
C LEU A 236 -19.24 30.66 31.79
N PRO A 237 -19.95 31.66 32.36
CA PRO A 237 -21.19 31.38 33.10
C PRO A 237 -22.25 30.75 32.17
N PRO A 238 -23.18 29.93 32.72
CA PRO A 238 -24.27 29.37 31.93
C PRO A 238 -25.08 30.46 31.21
N ALA A 239 -25.37 30.24 29.93
CA ALA A 239 -26.12 31.16 29.09
C ALA A 239 -27.10 30.40 28.17
N PRO A 240 -28.21 31.01 27.76
CA PRO A 240 -29.14 30.40 26.81
C PRO A 240 -28.47 30.02 25.49
N VAL A 241 -28.63 28.76 25.07
CA VAL A 241 -28.15 28.29 23.76
C VAL A 241 -29.10 28.78 22.67
N ALA A 242 -28.53 29.24 21.55
CA ALA A 242 -29.27 29.59 20.35
C ALA A 242 -29.54 28.33 19.51
N LEU A 243 -30.79 28.17 19.06
CA LEU A 243 -31.19 27.10 18.13
C LEU A 243 -31.90 27.72 16.93
N PRO A 244 -31.15 28.32 15.98
CA PRO A 244 -31.74 28.89 14.78
C PRO A 244 -32.49 27.82 13.98
N LEU A 245 -33.66 28.18 13.45
CA LEU A 245 -34.47 27.33 12.58
C LEU A 245 -34.33 27.80 11.13
N THR A 246 -34.00 26.90 10.22
CA THR A 246 -33.91 27.20 8.78
C THR A 246 -34.70 26.17 7.98
N ALA A 247 -35.62 26.63 7.14
CA ALA A 247 -36.34 25.75 6.21
C ALA A 247 -35.42 25.32 5.05
N THR A 248 -35.44 24.04 4.71
CA THR A 248 -34.66 23.46 3.60
C THR A 248 -35.45 22.33 2.92
N THR A 249 -34.90 21.77 1.84
CA THR A 249 -35.43 20.58 1.16
C THR A 249 -34.45 19.41 1.31
N GLU A 250 -34.91 18.18 1.05
CA GLU A 250 -34.03 17.00 1.03
C GLU A 250 -32.87 17.13 0.05
N GLU A 251 -33.10 17.76 -1.10
CA GLU A 251 -32.08 17.98 -2.11
C GLU A 251 -30.99 18.96 -1.64
N ALA A 252 -31.36 20.00 -0.89
CA ALA A 252 -30.43 21.02 -0.40
C ALA A 252 -29.79 20.67 0.96
N LEU A 253 -30.34 19.69 1.69
CA LEU A 253 -29.90 19.32 3.03
C LEU A 253 -28.41 18.94 3.11
N PRO A 254 -27.84 18.10 2.22
CA PRO A 254 -26.43 17.71 2.32
C PRO A 254 -25.47 18.90 2.19
N ALA A 255 -25.73 19.81 1.24
CA ALA A 255 -24.90 20.99 1.03
C ALA A 255 -24.97 21.94 2.22
N LEU A 256 -26.16 22.13 2.81
CA LEU A 256 -26.34 22.97 3.98
C LEU A 256 -25.71 22.37 5.25
N LEU A 257 -25.84 21.05 5.45
CA LEU A 257 -25.15 20.35 6.54
C LEU A 257 -23.63 20.50 6.42
N ALA A 258 -23.07 20.34 5.22
CA ALA A 258 -21.64 20.53 4.97
C ALA A 258 -21.21 21.98 5.26
N GLU A 259 -21.96 22.98 4.78
CA GLU A 259 -21.68 24.41 5.04
C GLU A 259 -21.68 24.71 6.54
N LEU A 260 -22.74 24.31 7.27
CA LEU A 260 -22.88 24.56 8.69
C LEU A 260 -21.81 23.84 9.52
N SER A 261 -21.48 22.60 9.14
CA SER A 261 -20.45 21.78 9.79
C SER A 261 -19.05 22.36 9.60
N ALA A 262 -18.80 23.00 8.45
CA ALA A 262 -17.49 23.57 8.10
C ALA A 262 -17.23 24.97 8.69
N ARG A 263 -18.19 25.58 9.39
CA ARG A 263 -17.96 26.90 10.01
C ARG A 263 -16.91 26.77 11.11
N THR A 264 -15.97 27.69 11.19
CA THR A 264 -14.88 27.64 12.17
C THR A 264 -15.33 28.16 13.55
N PHE A 265 -14.58 27.82 14.59
CA PHE A 265 -14.72 28.36 15.95
C PHE A 265 -13.53 29.27 16.25
N ASP A 266 -13.76 30.40 16.92
CA ASP A 266 -12.69 31.12 17.62
C ASP A 266 -12.63 30.65 19.07
N LEU A 267 -11.73 29.70 19.34
CA LEU A 267 -11.64 29.04 20.65
C LEU A 267 -11.25 29.99 21.79
N ALA A 268 -10.71 31.18 21.50
CA ALA A 268 -10.38 32.16 22.54
C ALA A 268 -11.61 32.90 23.07
N THR A 269 -12.67 33.03 22.27
CA THR A 269 -13.83 33.89 22.57
C THR A 269 -15.18 33.21 22.45
N GLN A 270 -15.28 32.11 21.71
CA GLN A 270 -16.52 31.40 21.42
C GLN A 270 -16.55 30.04 22.10
N ALA A 271 -17.69 29.73 22.73
CA ALA A 271 -17.94 28.40 23.26
C ALA A 271 -17.81 27.35 22.12
N PRO A 272 -17.15 26.20 22.37
CA PRO A 272 -16.82 25.20 21.36
C PRO A 272 -18.02 24.33 20.95
N VAL A 273 -19.24 24.87 20.97
CA VAL A 273 -20.48 24.19 20.61
C VAL A 273 -21.42 25.14 19.87
N ARG A 274 -22.04 24.65 18.79
CA ARG A 274 -23.12 25.34 18.07
C ARG A 274 -24.22 24.35 17.73
N SER A 275 -25.45 24.82 17.70
CA SER A 275 -26.61 24.03 17.32
C SER A 275 -27.44 24.75 16.27
N HIS A 276 -28.03 23.98 15.35
CA HIS A 276 -28.88 24.48 14.28
C HIS A 276 -30.00 23.48 14.00
N LEU A 277 -31.21 23.95 13.74
CA LEU A 277 -32.35 23.11 13.41
C LEU A 277 -32.77 23.38 11.95
N LEU A 278 -32.85 22.32 11.15
CA LEU A 278 -33.27 22.38 9.76
C LEU A 278 -34.66 21.79 9.63
N ALA A 279 -35.62 22.52 9.09
CA ALA A 279 -36.98 22.02 8.84
C ALA A 279 -37.11 21.54 7.39
N LEU A 280 -37.46 20.26 7.22
CA LEU A 280 -37.80 19.65 5.92
C LEU A 280 -39.32 19.66 5.68
N GLY A 281 -40.10 19.74 6.77
CA GLY A 281 -41.56 19.86 6.75
C GLY A 281 -42.11 20.17 8.14
N GLU A 282 -43.42 20.10 8.32
CA GLU A 282 -44.07 20.40 9.62
C GLU A 282 -43.70 19.42 10.74
N ARG A 283 -43.34 18.19 10.39
CA ARG A 283 -43.04 17.09 11.34
C ARG A 283 -41.66 16.48 11.14
N GLU A 284 -40.86 17.02 10.22
CA GLU A 284 -39.56 16.48 9.85
C GLU A 284 -38.49 17.56 9.97
N HIS A 285 -37.53 17.30 10.84
CA HIS A 285 -36.45 18.21 11.15
C HIS A 285 -35.10 17.48 11.21
N VAL A 286 -34.01 18.21 11.05
CA VAL A 286 -32.66 17.72 11.32
C VAL A 286 -32.01 18.66 12.33
N LEU A 287 -31.68 18.12 13.51
CA LEU A 287 -30.88 18.81 14.52
C LEU A 287 -29.41 18.58 14.21
N LEU A 288 -28.68 19.64 13.93
CA LEU A 288 -27.22 19.64 13.81
C LEU A 288 -26.61 20.25 15.06
N VAL A 289 -25.76 19.50 15.75
CA VAL A 289 -24.90 19.99 16.84
C VAL A 289 -23.45 19.84 16.39
N VAL A 290 -22.73 20.94 16.26
CA VAL A 290 -21.31 20.95 15.90
C VAL A 290 -20.50 21.29 17.15
N ILE A 291 -19.57 20.43 17.52
CA ILE A 291 -18.71 20.59 18.70
C ILE A 291 -17.26 20.58 18.24
N HIS A 292 -16.43 21.50 18.75
CA HIS A 292 -14.99 21.42 18.49
C HIS A 292 -14.37 20.29 19.32
N HIS A 293 -13.45 19.53 18.74
CA HIS A 293 -12.83 18.34 19.36
C HIS A 293 -12.09 18.65 20.67
N ILE A 294 -11.75 19.93 20.92
CA ILE A 294 -11.13 20.39 22.18
C ILE A 294 -12.06 20.25 23.42
N ALA A 295 -13.36 20.15 23.20
CA ALA A 295 -14.37 20.06 24.26
C ALA A 295 -15.10 18.71 24.31
N SER A 296 -14.91 17.86 23.31
CA SER A 296 -15.64 16.59 23.19
C SER A 296 -14.84 15.57 22.38
N ASP A 297 -15.08 14.30 22.65
CA ASP A 297 -14.56 13.15 21.90
C ASP A 297 -15.70 12.20 21.49
N GLY A 298 -15.38 11.14 20.73
CA GLY A 298 -16.38 10.14 20.34
C GLY A 298 -17.09 9.47 21.52
N TRP A 299 -16.39 9.31 22.66
CA TRP A 299 -16.99 8.76 23.89
C TRP A 299 -17.98 9.69 24.56
N SER A 300 -17.84 11.00 24.35
CA SER A 300 -18.75 12.01 24.87
C SER A 300 -20.13 11.96 24.22
N ASN A 301 -20.29 11.30 23.06
CA ASN A 301 -21.58 11.17 22.37
C ASN A 301 -22.63 10.47 23.23
N GLY A 302 -22.26 9.40 23.95
CA GLY A 302 -23.19 8.68 24.84
C GLY A 302 -23.75 9.57 25.96
N PRO A 303 -22.89 10.15 26.83
CA PRO A 303 -23.33 11.11 27.85
C PRO A 303 -24.08 12.31 27.29
N LEU A 304 -23.65 12.84 26.13
CA LEU A 304 -24.30 13.97 25.47
C LEU A 304 -25.75 13.65 25.14
N PHE A 305 -26.00 12.51 24.49
CA PHE A 305 -27.35 12.15 24.08
C PHE A 305 -28.22 11.69 25.25
N GLN A 306 -27.65 11.01 26.25
CA GLN A 306 -28.36 10.64 27.46
C GLN A 306 -28.87 11.87 28.23
N ASP A 307 -28.00 12.87 28.42
CA ASP A 307 -28.37 14.10 29.11
C ASP A 307 -29.32 14.96 28.26
N LEU A 308 -29.12 15.02 26.93
CA LEU A 308 -30.06 15.70 26.03
C LEU A 308 -31.46 15.09 26.10
N THR A 309 -31.56 13.76 26.10
CA THR A 309 -32.83 13.03 26.20
C THR A 309 -33.54 13.30 27.52
N THR A 310 -32.80 13.17 28.63
CA THR A 310 -33.32 13.43 29.98
C THR A 310 -33.83 14.87 30.11
N SER A 311 -33.08 15.82 29.55
CA SER A 311 -33.43 17.23 29.58
C SER A 311 -34.65 17.54 28.72
N TYR A 312 -34.70 17.02 27.49
CA TYR A 312 -35.83 17.21 26.60
C TYR A 312 -37.13 16.65 27.18
N ALA A 313 -37.07 15.47 27.81
CA ALA A 313 -38.19 14.85 28.52
C ALA A 313 -38.79 15.80 29.58
N ALA A 314 -37.94 16.35 30.46
CA ALA A 314 -38.38 17.27 31.50
C ALA A 314 -38.94 18.58 30.93
N ARG A 315 -38.33 19.09 29.84
CA ARG A 315 -38.71 20.37 29.23
C ARG A 315 -40.04 20.32 28.49
N ILE A 316 -40.39 19.18 27.88
CA ILE A 316 -41.74 18.97 27.31
C ILE A 316 -42.82 19.09 28.40
N GLU A 317 -42.53 18.65 29.62
CA GLU A 317 -43.44 18.75 30.76
C GLU A 317 -43.40 20.14 31.45
N GLY A 318 -42.58 21.06 30.95
CA GLY A 318 -42.39 22.40 31.53
C GLY A 318 -41.55 22.41 32.82
N LEU A 319 -40.83 21.33 33.10
CA LEU A 319 -39.98 21.16 34.28
C LEU A 319 -38.51 21.44 33.96
N ALA A 320 -37.68 21.57 34.99
CA ALA A 320 -36.23 21.51 34.85
C ALA A 320 -35.77 20.05 35.03
N PRO A 321 -34.70 19.60 34.36
CA PRO A 321 -34.19 18.25 34.54
C PRO A 321 -33.70 18.00 35.97
N GLU A 322 -34.05 16.84 36.53
CA GLU A 322 -33.53 16.36 37.81
C GLU A 322 -32.45 15.31 37.57
N TRP A 323 -31.20 15.67 37.89
CA TRP A 323 -30.05 14.78 37.79
C TRP A 323 -29.08 14.99 38.94
N ALA A 324 -28.36 13.92 39.31
CA ALA A 324 -27.28 14.03 40.29
C ALA A 324 -26.17 14.97 39.76
N PRO A 325 -25.55 15.79 40.63
CA PRO A 325 -24.36 16.54 40.26
C PRO A 325 -23.25 15.62 39.74
N LEU A 326 -22.52 16.07 38.73
CA LEU A 326 -21.34 15.35 38.24
C LEU A 326 -20.27 15.31 39.35
N PRO A 327 -19.63 14.15 39.63
CA PRO A 327 -18.63 14.04 40.71
C PRO A 327 -17.40 14.92 40.50
N VAL A 328 -17.07 15.19 39.24
CA VAL A 328 -15.97 16.04 38.78
C VAL A 328 -16.35 16.71 37.46
N GLN A 329 -15.63 17.78 37.10
CA GLN A 329 -15.72 18.44 35.80
C GLN A 329 -14.38 18.34 35.06
N TYR A 330 -14.36 18.76 33.80
CA TYR A 330 -13.16 18.61 32.95
C TYR A 330 -11.93 19.38 33.49
N ALA A 331 -12.15 20.53 34.15
CA ALA A 331 -11.08 21.26 34.81
C ALA A 331 -10.40 20.44 35.92
N ASP A 332 -11.16 19.64 36.66
CA ASP A 332 -10.62 18.79 37.72
C ASP A 332 -9.80 17.63 37.13
N TYR A 333 -10.22 17.10 35.97
CA TYR A 333 -9.44 16.13 35.19
C TYR A 333 -8.10 16.71 34.73
N SER A 334 -8.07 17.93 34.20
CA SER A 334 -6.81 18.57 33.76
C SER A 334 -5.78 18.69 34.89
N LEU A 335 -6.23 19.01 36.12
CA LEU A 335 -5.36 19.09 37.29
C LEU A 335 -4.89 17.70 37.75
N TRP A 336 -5.80 16.72 37.74
CA TRP A 336 -5.48 15.34 38.10
C TRP A 336 -4.47 14.71 37.13
N GLN A 337 -4.61 14.93 35.82
CA GLN A 337 -3.71 14.40 34.79
C GLN A 337 -2.27 14.90 35.02
N GLN A 338 -2.07 16.16 35.41
CA GLN A 338 -0.73 16.70 35.67
C GLN A 338 -0.03 15.97 36.82
N ARG A 339 -0.73 15.74 37.94
CA ARG A 339 -0.18 14.97 39.07
C ARG A 339 0.04 13.50 38.75
N LEU A 340 -0.79 12.92 37.89
CA LEU A 340 -0.60 11.55 37.43
C LEU A 340 0.75 11.42 36.71
N LEU A 341 1.08 12.38 35.84
CA LEU A 341 2.32 12.38 35.07
C LEU A 341 3.56 12.67 35.93
N GLU A 342 3.50 13.61 36.86
CA GLU A 342 4.62 13.93 37.76
C GLU A 342 5.22 12.72 38.49
N ASN A 343 4.43 11.67 38.72
CA ASN A 343 4.87 10.48 39.46
C ASN A 343 5.38 9.33 38.57
N ASP A 344 5.08 9.31 37.27
CA ASP A 344 5.30 8.13 36.41
C ASP A 344 5.79 8.46 34.98
N GLU A 345 5.93 9.74 34.62
CA GLU A 345 6.27 10.19 33.27
C GLU A 345 7.59 9.60 32.76
N GLU A 346 8.69 9.67 33.51
CA GLU A 346 10.00 9.19 33.02
C GLU A 346 9.99 7.69 32.72
N ARG A 347 9.31 6.88 33.57
CA ARG A 347 9.20 5.44 33.36
C ARG A 347 8.44 5.12 32.07
N GLN A 348 7.32 5.82 31.82
CA GLN A 348 6.56 5.63 30.59
C GLN A 348 7.34 6.15 29.37
N LEU A 349 8.04 7.28 29.52
CA LEU A 349 8.84 7.86 28.45
C LEU A 349 10.03 6.98 28.05
N ASP A 350 10.71 6.35 29.00
CA ASP A 350 11.78 5.40 28.75
C ASP A 350 11.29 4.19 27.93
N HIS A 351 10.11 3.67 28.26
CA HIS A 351 9.48 2.61 27.46
C HIS A 351 9.26 3.07 26.01
N TRP A 352 8.63 4.24 25.81
CA TRP A 352 8.33 4.72 24.46
C TRP A 352 9.58 5.10 23.66
N ARG A 353 10.62 5.66 24.28
CA ARG A 353 11.93 5.91 23.65
C ARG A 353 12.56 4.62 23.14
N GLN A 354 12.47 3.54 23.93
CA GLN A 354 13.00 2.24 23.51
C GLN A 354 12.15 1.61 22.41
N THR A 355 10.82 1.61 22.55
CA THR A 355 9.89 1.00 21.60
C THR A 355 9.91 1.68 20.23
N LEU A 356 10.06 3.01 20.21
CA LEU A 356 10.06 3.84 18.99
C LEU A 356 11.47 4.22 18.54
N ALA A 357 12.50 3.58 19.07
CA ALA A 357 13.88 3.76 18.60
C ALA A 357 13.99 3.41 17.12
N ASP A 358 14.71 4.23 16.36
CA ASP A 358 14.95 4.06 14.92
C ASP A 358 13.67 4.02 14.06
N LEU A 359 12.54 4.52 14.59
CA LEU A 359 11.30 4.62 13.82
C LEU A 359 11.51 5.58 12.63
N PRO A 360 11.09 5.19 11.41
CA PRO A 360 11.21 6.08 10.26
C PRO A 360 10.38 7.36 10.45
N GLU A 361 10.91 8.50 9.99
CA GLU A 361 10.20 9.79 10.05
C GLU A 361 8.97 9.85 9.14
N GLU A 362 8.93 9.00 8.10
CA GLU A 362 7.84 8.83 7.16
C GLU A 362 7.77 7.37 6.71
N VAL A 363 6.59 6.76 6.82
CA VAL A 363 6.33 5.43 6.25
C VAL A 363 6.26 5.55 4.73
N THR A 364 6.95 4.65 4.01
CA THR A 364 6.97 4.64 2.55
C THR A 364 5.68 4.05 1.97
N LEU A 365 4.56 4.78 2.08
CA LEU A 365 3.28 4.33 1.52
C LEU A 365 3.25 4.47 -0.01
N PRO A 366 2.68 3.50 -0.74
CA PRO A 366 2.51 3.61 -2.19
C PRO A 366 1.38 4.59 -2.52
N THR A 367 1.71 5.85 -2.83
CA THR A 367 0.72 6.88 -3.20
C THR A 367 0.59 7.00 -4.72
N ASP A 368 -0.60 7.40 -5.18
CA ASP A 368 -0.89 7.68 -6.59
C ASP A 368 -0.30 9.03 -7.01
N HIS A 369 -0.40 10.00 -6.10
CA HIS A 369 0.06 11.37 -6.29
C HIS A 369 1.26 11.69 -5.40
N PRO A 370 2.14 12.62 -5.82
CA PRO A 370 3.22 13.08 -4.98
C PRO A 370 2.69 13.85 -3.76
N ARG A 371 3.27 13.62 -2.60
CA ARG A 371 2.87 14.31 -1.37
C ARG A 371 3.05 15.84 -1.50
N PRO A 372 2.04 16.65 -1.19
CA PRO A 372 2.17 18.10 -1.16
C PRO A 372 2.98 18.57 0.06
N ALA A 373 3.60 19.76 -0.03
CA ALA A 373 4.34 20.34 1.09
C ALA A 373 3.46 20.71 2.31
N VAL A 374 2.16 20.91 2.07
CA VAL A 374 1.14 21.18 3.09
C VAL A 374 -0.04 20.29 2.77
N ALA A 375 -0.47 19.46 3.73
CA ALA A 375 -1.65 18.63 3.56
C ALA A 375 -2.91 19.51 3.51
N SER A 376 -3.80 19.25 2.54
CA SER A 376 -5.08 19.99 2.46
C SER A 376 -6.11 19.49 3.47
N ASN A 377 -5.86 18.32 4.09
CA ASN A 377 -6.78 17.55 4.92
C ASN A 377 -8.10 17.18 4.21
N ARG A 378 -8.16 17.28 2.87
CA ARG A 378 -9.31 16.81 2.09
C ARG A 378 -9.28 15.29 2.01
N GLY A 379 -10.41 14.69 2.35
CA GLY A 379 -10.53 13.25 2.42
C GLY A 379 -11.84 12.73 1.84
N THR A 380 -11.88 11.45 1.56
CA THR A 380 -13.12 10.74 1.28
C THR A 380 -13.00 9.31 1.80
N THR A 381 -14.11 8.60 1.84
CA THR A 381 -14.17 7.24 2.38
C THR A 381 -14.61 6.25 1.31
N HIS A 382 -14.13 5.02 1.44
CA HIS A 382 -14.67 3.85 0.77
C HIS A 382 -15.03 2.80 1.82
N THR A 383 -16.16 2.12 1.66
CA THR A 383 -16.67 1.17 2.65
C THR A 383 -16.95 -0.17 2.01
N VAL A 384 -16.51 -1.25 2.67
CA VAL A 384 -16.75 -2.64 2.28
C VAL A 384 -17.35 -3.43 3.45
N HIS A 385 -18.15 -4.45 3.14
CA HIS A 385 -18.81 -5.28 4.16
C HIS A 385 -18.23 -6.70 4.19
N CYS A 386 -17.84 -7.14 5.38
CA CYS A 386 -17.51 -8.53 5.66
C CYS A 386 -18.76 -9.30 6.09
N PRO A 387 -19.02 -10.49 5.51
CA PRO A 387 -20.16 -11.30 5.89
C PRO A 387 -20.04 -11.83 7.34
N ALA A 388 -21.18 -12.11 7.97
CA ALA A 388 -21.25 -12.62 9.34
C ALA A 388 -20.35 -13.85 9.60
N GLY A 389 -20.23 -14.75 8.62
CA GLY A 389 -19.37 -15.94 8.75
C GLY A 389 -17.87 -15.60 8.84
N LEU A 390 -17.40 -14.57 8.13
CA LEU A 390 -16.01 -14.10 8.25
C LEU A 390 -15.81 -13.38 9.58
N HIS A 391 -16.77 -12.56 10.01
CA HIS A 391 -16.74 -11.93 11.33
C HIS A 391 -16.60 -13.00 12.45
N ASP A 392 -17.45 -14.02 12.44
CA ASP A 392 -17.40 -15.13 13.41
C ASP A 392 -16.05 -15.88 13.40
N ALA A 393 -15.50 -16.13 12.22
CA ALA A 393 -14.19 -16.77 12.06
C ALA A 393 -13.03 -15.89 12.60
N LEU A 394 -13.10 -14.57 12.41
CA LEU A 394 -12.11 -13.63 12.93
C LEU A 394 -12.16 -13.56 14.46
N ILE A 395 -13.36 -13.57 15.04
CA ILE A 395 -13.55 -13.65 16.49
C ILE A 395 -13.00 -14.97 17.03
N SER A 396 -13.27 -16.08 16.34
CA SER A 396 -12.73 -17.41 16.73
C SER A 396 -11.20 -17.43 16.67
N LEU A 397 -10.60 -16.90 15.60
CA LEU A 397 -9.14 -16.78 15.47
C LEU A 397 -8.55 -15.98 16.63
N ALA A 398 -9.15 -14.81 16.92
CA ALA A 398 -8.70 -13.97 18.03
C ALA A 398 -8.77 -14.72 19.37
N GLN A 399 -9.82 -15.50 19.60
CA GLN A 399 -9.96 -16.31 20.81
C GLN A 399 -8.90 -17.41 20.91
N ASP A 400 -8.63 -18.12 19.81
CA ASP A 400 -7.66 -19.21 19.75
C ASP A 400 -6.23 -18.73 20.02
N THR A 401 -5.92 -17.48 19.66
CA THR A 401 -4.62 -16.85 19.92
C THR A 401 -4.57 -16.05 21.22
N GLY A 402 -5.70 -15.93 21.94
CA GLY A 402 -5.81 -15.08 23.12
C GLY A 402 -5.54 -13.60 22.81
N SER A 403 -5.97 -13.14 21.63
CA SER A 403 -5.93 -11.76 21.15
C SER A 403 -7.36 -11.20 21.00
N THR A 404 -7.50 -9.97 20.52
CA THR A 404 -8.79 -9.34 20.24
C THR A 404 -9.00 -9.12 18.74
N LEU A 405 -10.23 -8.80 18.32
CA LEU A 405 -10.50 -8.39 16.94
C LEU A 405 -9.66 -7.17 16.54
N PHE A 406 -9.41 -6.24 17.47
CA PHE A 406 -8.52 -5.10 17.26
C PHE A 406 -7.10 -5.55 16.85
N MET A 407 -6.51 -6.50 17.58
CA MET A 407 -5.18 -7.03 17.25
C MET A 407 -5.17 -7.75 15.89
N VAL A 408 -6.27 -8.43 15.55
CA VAL A 408 -6.43 -9.06 14.22
C VAL A 408 -6.49 -8.03 13.11
N ALA A 409 -7.27 -6.95 13.30
CA ALA A 409 -7.35 -5.83 12.38
C ALA A 409 -5.98 -5.14 12.21
N GLN A 410 -5.25 -4.92 13.31
CA GLN A 410 -3.90 -4.35 13.28
C GLN A 410 -2.92 -5.21 12.49
N ALA A 411 -2.88 -6.52 12.76
CA ALA A 411 -2.03 -7.45 12.03
C ALA A 411 -2.37 -7.50 10.54
N ALA A 412 -3.66 -7.47 10.19
CA ALA A 412 -4.13 -7.46 8.81
C ALA A 412 -3.77 -6.16 8.07
N VAL A 413 -4.00 -4.99 8.68
CA VAL A 413 -3.63 -3.69 8.08
C VAL A 413 -2.12 -3.58 7.91
N ALA A 414 -1.32 -3.95 8.92
CA ALA A 414 0.13 -3.93 8.81
C ALA A 414 0.65 -4.88 7.72
N THR A 415 0.07 -6.07 7.60
CA THR A 415 0.39 -7.03 6.53
C THR A 415 0.03 -6.49 5.15
N LEU A 416 -1.16 -5.89 5.00
CA LEU A 416 -1.59 -5.26 3.75
C LEU A 416 -0.62 -4.18 3.30
N LEU A 417 -0.25 -3.26 4.20
CA LEU A 417 0.67 -2.16 3.90
C LEU A 417 2.08 -2.69 3.56
N SER A 418 2.57 -3.65 4.35
CA SER A 418 3.86 -4.28 4.10
C SER A 418 3.93 -4.92 2.72
N ARG A 419 2.91 -5.72 2.35
CA ARG A 419 2.80 -6.35 1.04
C ARG A 419 2.48 -5.39 -0.11
N SER A 420 2.13 -4.15 0.21
CA SER A 420 1.95 -3.07 -0.75
C SER A 420 3.21 -2.19 -0.89
N GLY A 421 4.30 -2.53 -0.21
CA GLY A 421 5.60 -1.85 -0.36
C GLY A 421 5.96 -0.88 0.77
N ALA A 422 5.22 -0.86 1.88
CA ALA A 422 5.51 0.01 3.02
C ALA A 422 6.68 -0.44 3.92
N GLY A 423 7.36 -1.53 3.56
CA GLY A 423 8.41 -2.16 4.36
C GLY A 423 7.86 -3.13 5.41
N HIS A 424 8.69 -3.59 6.35
CA HIS A 424 8.31 -4.58 7.36
C HIS A 424 8.09 -4.00 8.76
N ASP A 425 8.38 -2.73 8.97
CA ASP A 425 8.22 -2.04 10.25
C ASP A 425 7.15 -0.96 10.12
N ILE A 426 5.93 -1.27 10.59
CA ILE A 426 4.74 -0.47 10.30
C ILE A 426 4.22 0.19 11.59
N PRO A 427 4.39 1.51 11.77
CA PRO A 427 3.75 2.25 12.85
C PRO A 427 2.30 2.60 12.50
N LEU A 428 1.38 2.22 13.39
CA LEU A 428 -0.04 2.55 13.29
C LEU A 428 -0.46 3.43 14.47
N GLY A 429 -1.21 4.49 14.21
CA GLY A 429 -1.90 5.23 15.26
C GLY A 429 -3.15 4.48 15.70
N SER A 430 -3.45 4.51 17.00
CA SER A 430 -4.75 4.07 17.52
C SER A 430 -5.21 4.98 18.65
N PRO A 431 -6.47 5.45 18.66
CA PRO A 431 -7.01 6.19 19.79
C PRO A 431 -7.27 5.25 20.97
N VAL A 432 -7.09 5.78 22.18
CA VAL A 432 -7.56 5.20 23.43
C VAL A 432 -8.43 6.23 24.15
N ALA A 433 -9.49 5.78 24.83
CA ALA A 433 -10.47 6.70 25.41
C ALA A 433 -9.91 7.66 26.47
N GLY A 434 -8.79 7.33 27.14
CA GLY A 434 -8.20 8.14 28.21
C GLY A 434 -9.07 8.29 29.48
N ARG A 435 -10.22 7.60 29.55
CA ARG A 435 -11.13 7.57 30.70
C ARG A 435 -10.77 6.44 31.66
N THR A 436 -9.65 6.60 32.36
CA THR A 436 -9.11 5.56 33.26
C THR A 436 -9.76 5.54 34.65
N ASP A 437 -10.64 6.50 34.96
CA ASP A 437 -11.45 6.59 36.20
C ASP A 437 -12.95 6.65 35.88
N GLN A 438 -13.76 5.85 36.58
CA GLN A 438 -15.22 5.76 36.35
C GLN A 438 -15.95 7.11 36.51
N LYS A 439 -15.43 8.05 37.31
CA LYS A 439 -16.05 9.38 37.48
C LYS A 439 -16.07 10.19 36.18
N LEU A 440 -15.24 9.80 35.20
CA LEU A 440 -15.21 10.40 33.88
C LEU A 440 -16.28 9.83 32.93
N ASP A 441 -16.89 8.67 33.21
CA ASP A 441 -17.82 7.97 32.29
C ASP A 441 -18.97 8.87 31.83
N SER A 442 -19.49 9.73 32.70
CA SER A 442 -20.65 10.61 32.43
C SER A 442 -20.27 12.03 31.99
N LEU A 443 -18.98 12.35 31.83
CA LEU A 443 -18.51 13.71 31.57
C LEU A 443 -18.30 13.95 30.07
N ILE A 444 -18.75 15.09 29.55
CA ILE A 444 -18.38 15.54 28.20
C ILE A 444 -17.02 16.24 28.26
N GLY A 445 -16.09 15.85 27.39
CA GLY A 445 -14.73 16.36 27.39
C GLY A 445 -13.83 15.68 26.36
N PHE A 446 -12.61 16.17 26.18
CA PHE A 446 -11.64 15.58 25.25
C PHE A 446 -10.59 14.72 25.98
N PHE A 447 -10.91 13.44 26.19
CA PHE A 447 -10.04 12.53 26.96
C PHE A 447 -9.14 11.67 26.08
N VAL A 448 -9.46 11.56 24.79
CA VAL A 448 -8.76 10.67 23.87
C VAL A 448 -7.25 10.95 23.86
N ASN A 449 -6.48 9.90 24.06
CA ASN A 449 -5.04 9.87 23.81
C ASN A 449 -4.77 8.98 22.59
N THR A 450 -3.59 9.09 21.98
CA THR A 450 -3.21 8.29 20.81
C THR A 450 -1.96 7.49 21.10
N LEU A 451 -1.99 6.19 20.81
CA LEU A 451 -0.84 5.31 20.92
C LEU A 451 -0.22 5.04 19.55
N VAL A 452 1.10 4.87 19.52
CA VAL A 452 1.84 4.43 18.33
C VAL A 452 2.10 2.94 18.47
N LEU A 453 1.39 2.14 17.68
CA LEU A 453 1.44 0.68 17.69
C LEU A 453 2.37 0.23 16.55
N ARG A 454 3.63 -0.03 16.90
CA ARG A 454 4.67 -0.47 15.98
C ARG A 454 4.56 -1.98 15.73
N THR A 455 4.33 -2.38 14.49
CA THR A 455 4.16 -3.78 14.10
C THR A 455 5.34 -4.25 13.24
N ASP A 456 6.06 -5.27 13.72
CA ASP A 456 7.25 -5.84 13.06
C ASP A 456 6.93 -7.16 12.33
N LEU A 457 7.01 -7.10 11.00
CA LEU A 457 6.81 -8.21 10.07
C LEU A 457 8.14 -8.84 9.59
N THR A 458 9.28 -8.47 10.20
CA THR A 458 10.58 -9.04 9.83
C THR A 458 10.59 -10.56 9.98
N GLY A 459 11.14 -11.22 8.96
CA GLY A 459 11.27 -12.67 8.90
C GLY A 459 10.07 -13.41 8.31
N ASP A 460 9.11 -12.70 7.70
CA ASP A 460 7.90 -13.26 7.07
C ASP A 460 7.15 -14.23 8.03
N PRO A 461 6.74 -13.76 9.23
CA PRO A 461 6.12 -14.62 10.25
C PRO A 461 4.81 -15.21 9.75
N SER A 462 4.34 -16.30 10.38
CA SER A 462 2.94 -16.71 10.18
C SER A 462 1.98 -15.64 10.70
N PHE A 463 0.72 -15.63 10.22
CA PHE A 463 -0.27 -14.70 10.76
C PHE A 463 -0.47 -14.90 12.26
N ARG A 464 -0.44 -16.15 12.74
CA ARG A 464 -0.52 -16.50 14.17
C ARG A 464 0.66 -15.97 14.98
N ASP A 465 1.87 -16.06 14.45
CA ASP A 465 3.06 -15.51 15.09
C ASP A 465 3.00 -13.98 15.14
N LEU A 466 2.53 -13.35 14.06
CA LEU A 466 2.32 -11.90 14.00
C LEU A 466 1.30 -11.44 15.05
N LEU A 467 0.18 -12.15 15.21
CA LEU A 467 -0.80 -11.84 16.27
C LEU A 467 -0.19 -11.93 17.67
N SER A 468 0.71 -12.88 17.90
CA SER A 468 1.41 -13.00 19.18
C SER A 468 2.32 -11.79 19.44
N ARG A 469 3.06 -11.33 18.41
CA ARG A 469 3.88 -10.11 18.48
C ARG A 469 3.02 -8.87 18.72
N VAL A 470 1.95 -8.69 17.93
CA VAL A 470 1.00 -7.58 18.08
C VAL A 470 0.42 -7.55 19.49
N ARG A 471 -0.03 -8.70 20.01
CA ARG A 471 -0.57 -8.80 21.37
C ARG A 471 0.45 -8.33 22.41
N GLU A 472 1.71 -8.77 22.32
CA GLU A 472 2.75 -8.37 23.28
C GLU A 472 3.00 -6.86 23.23
N THR A 473 3.13 -6.29 22.02
CA THR A 473 3.34 -4.86 21.82
C THR A 473 2.16 -4.03 22.33
N ASP A 474 0.94 -4.41 21.98
CA ASP A 474 -0.27 -3.67 22.37
C ASP A 474 -0.50 -3.69 23.88
N LEU A 475 -0.26 -4.83 24.53
CA LEU A 475 -0.36 -4.93 26.00
C LEU A 475 0.69 -4.06 26.69
N ALA A 476 1.91 -3.97 26.14
CA ALA A 476 2.94 -3.07 26.64
C ALA A 476 2.55 -1.60 26.41
N ALA A 477 2.03 -1.25 25.23
CA ALA A 477 1.55 0.09 24.92
C ALA A 477 0.42 0.54 25.87
N TRP A 478 -0.57 -0.31 26.13
CA TRP A 478 -1.66 0.01 27.05
C TRP A 478 -1.20 0.16 28.51
N ALA A 479 -0.14 -0.52 28.93
CA ALA A 479 0.44 -0.31 30.25
C ALA A 479 1.11 1.08 30.42
N HIS A 480 1.39 1.76 29.31
CA HIS A 480 2.01 3.10 29.26
C HIS A 480 1.12 4.13 28.53
N GLN A 481 -0.20 3.93 28.59
CA GLN A 481 -1.17 4.76 27.87
C GLN A 481 -1.44 6.13 28.51
N ASP A 482 -0.97 6.37 29.73
CA ASP A 482 -1.23 7.63 30.44
C ASP A 482 -0.33 8.76 29.90
N LEU A 483 0.84 8.44 29.33
CA LEU A 483 1.70 9.44 28.68
C LEU A 483 0.99 10.06 27.46
N PRO A 484 0.74 11.38 27.45
CA PRO A 484 0.09 12.03 26.33
C PRO A 484 0.95 11.96 25.07
N PHE A 485 0.32 11.71 23.93
CA PHE A 485 1.00 11.64 22.63
C PHE A 485 1.86 12.89 22.34
N ASP A 486 1.42 14.08 22.78
CA ASP A 486 2.17 15.33 22.61
C ASP A 486 3.46 15.40 23.39
N ARG A 487 3.46 14.87 24.62
CA ARG A 487 4.67 14.75 25.43
C ARG A 487 5.66 13.80 24.78
N LEU A 488 5.15 12.72 24.20
CA LEU A 488 5.95 11.78 23.44
C LEU A 488 6.58 12.44 22.20
N VAL A 489 5.80 13.18 21.41
CA VAL A 489 6.31 13.93 20.24
C VAL A 489 7.33 15.00 20.66
N GLU A 490 7.07 15.74 21.74
CA GLU A 490 8.01 16.72 22.29
C GLU A 490 9.35 16.08 22.69
N ALA A 491 9.29 14.92 23.36
CA ALA A 491 10.46 14.22 23.86
C ALA A 491 11.26 13.48 22.78
N LEU A 492 10.60 12.93 21.75
CA LEU A 492 11.27 12.31 20.60
C LEU A 492 11.77 13.35 19.60
N ASN A 493 11.13 14.53 19.57
CA ASN A 493 11.45 15.66 18.70
C ASN A 493 11.68 15.25 17.22
N PRO A 494 10.69 14.60 16.57
CA PRO A 494 10.80 14.24 15.16
C PRO A 494 10.80 15.49 14.26
N GLU A 495 11.14 15.31 12.98
CA GLU A 495 11.06 16.39 11.98
C GLU A 495 9.67 17.07 12.00
N ARG A 496 9.65 18.40 12.10
CA ARG A 496 8.42 19.19 12.08
C ARG A 496 8.03 19.51 10.64
N THR A 497 6.88 18.99 10.22
CA THR A 497 6.36 19.17 8.86
C THR A 497 4.84 19.38 8.89
N THR A 498 4.34 20.16 7.93
CA THR A 498 2.91 20.37 7.67
C THR A 498 2.35 19.41 6.62
N ALA A 499 3.19 18.52 6.07
CA ALA A 499 2.83 17.60 4.99
C ALA A 499 2.25 16.26 5.47
N ARG A 500 2.50 15.90 6.73
CA ARG A 500 2.15 14.59 7.31
C ARG A 500 2.04 14.64 8.83
N HIS A 501 1.34 13.67 9.39
CA HIS A 501 1.26 13.48 10.83
C HIS A 501 2.59 12.90 11.39
N PRO A 502 3.07 13.34 12.57
CA PRO A 502 4.31 12.82 13.16
C PRO A 502 4.16 11.36 13.62
N LEU A 503 5.26 10.60 13.57
CA LEU A 503 5.43 9.21 14.04
C LEU A 503 4.62 8.13 13.29
N PHE A 504 3.48 8.45 12.70
CA PHE A 504 2.68 7.53 11.90
C PHE A 504 1.78 8.30 10.91
N GLN A 505 1.44 7.65 9.81
CA GLN A 505 0.57 8.20 8.75
C GLN A 505 -0.73 7.42 8.55
N VAL A 506 -0.86 6.26 9.22
CA VAL A 506 -2.04 5.40 9.14
C VAL A 506 -2.68 5.29 10.52
N MET A 507 -3.99 5.50 10.59
CA MET A 507 -4.80 5.36 11.80
C MET A 507 -5.64 4.09 11.72
N LEU A 508 -5.77 3.38 12.85
CA LEU A 508 -6.65 2.22 13.00
C LEU A 508 -7.69 2.50 14.10
N THR A 509 -8.95 2.23 13.80
CA THR A 509 -10.04 2.27 14.79
C THR A 509 -10.90 1.01 14.68
N VAL A 510 -11.36 0.53 15.84
CA VAL A 510 -12.31 -0.59 15.93
C VAL A 510 -13.39 -0.21 16.95
N GLY A 511 -14.65 -0.29 16.54
CA GLY A 511 -15.80 0.11 17.35
C GLY A 511 -17.03 -0.78 17.10
N ASP A 512 -18.04 -0.62 17.96
CA ASP A 512 -19.32 -1.31 17.88
C ASP A 512 -20.42 -0.32 17.43
N THR A 513 -21.27 -0.72 16.48
CA THR A 513 -22.34 0.10 15.88
C THR A 513 -23.66 0.06 16.65
N THR A 514 -23.76 -0.59 17.81
CA THR A 514 -25.05 -0.69 18.53
C THR A 514 -25.56 0.60 19.16
N ALA A 515 -25.00 1.78 18.86
CA ALA A 515 -25.63 3.03 19.26
C ALA A 515 -26.83 3.30 18.35
N GLU A 516 -28.01 2.83 18.74
CA GLU A 516 -29.27 3.35 18.19
C GLU A 516 -29.30 4.87 18.34
N ALA A 517 -29.91 5.56 17.38
CA ALA A 517 -30.14 6.99 17.51
C ALA A 517 -30.90 7.24 18.83
N PRO A 518 -30.55 8.30 19.58
CA PRO A 518 -31.12 8.49 20.90
C PRO A 518 -32.61 8.77 20.82
N GLY A 519 -33.41 8.04 21.59
CA GLY A 519 -34.85 8.25 21.64
C GLY A 519 -35.19 9.57 22.34
N LEU A 520 -35.77 10.53 21.61
CA LEU A 520 -36.34 11.73 22.22
C LEU A 520 -37.85 11.51 22.44
N PRO A 521 -38.41 11.80 23.62
CA PRO A 521 -39.83 11.57 23.88
C PRO A 521 -40.75 12.19 22.82
N GLY A 522 -41.57 11.34 22.20
CA GLY A 522 -42.52 11.75 21.17
C GLY A 522 -41.93 11.90 19.76
N LEU A 523 -40.64 11.63 19.54
CA LEU A 523 -39.96 11.74 18.26
C LEU A 523 -39.30 10.41 17.86
N ASP A 524 -39.45 10.04 16.60
CA ASP A 524 -38.60 9.01 15.99
C ASP A 524 -37.29 9.66 15.57
N THR A 525 -36.15 9.05 15.91
CA THR A 525 -34.83 9.61 15.65
C THR A 525 -33.98 8.68 14.80
N ALA A 526 -33.17 9.28 13.92
CA ALA A 526 -32.18 8.57 13.12
C ALA A 526 -30.93 9.44 12.98
N TYR A 527 -29.74 8.81 12.88
CA TYR A 527 -28.54 9.55 12.53
C TYR A 527 -28.62 10.03 11.08
N GLU A 528 -28.25 11.29 10.86
CA GLU A 528 -28.09 11.87 9.53
C GLU A 528 -26.60 12.06 9.27
N TYR A 529 -26.11 11.64 8.10
CA TYR A 529 -24.69 11.78 7.77
C TYR A 529 -24.40 13.14 7.14
N SER A 530 -23.45 13.87 7.73
CA SER A 530 -22.87 15.07 7.11
C SER A 530 -21.69 14.65 6.24
N ALA A 531 -21.71 14.98 4.94
CA ALA A 531 -20.67 14.63 3.99
C ALA A 531 -19.41 15.51 4.14
N VAL A 532 -18.89 15.63 5.36
CA VAL A 532 -17.66 16.39 5.61
C VAL A 532 -16.48 15.54 5.16
N GLN A 533 -15.89 15.95 4.03
CA GLN A 533 -14.78 15.30 3.34
C GLN A 533 -13.42 15.68 3.94
N ILE A 534 -13.16 15.25 5.19
CA ILE A 534 -11.90 15.51 5.90
C ILE A 534 -11.14 14.18 6.07
N ALA A 535 -9.83 14.19 5.80
CA ALA A 535 -8.90 13.13 6.18
C ALA A 535 -7.77 13.75 7.02
N LYS A 536 -7.63 13.31 8.27
CA LYS A 536 -6.60 13.80 9.21
C LYS A 536 -5.25 13.07 9.06
N PHE A 537 -5.29 11.92 8.39
CA PHE A 537 -4.17 11.02 8.16
C PHE A 537 -4.15 10.65 6.67
N ASP A 538 -3.06 10.05 6.21
CA ASP A 538 -2.98 9.60 4.83
C ASP A 538 -4.04 8.52 4.56
N LEU A 539 -4.18 7.59 5.52
CA LEU A 539 -5.19 6.54 5.55
C LEU A 539 -5.75 6.35 6.98
N THR A 540 -7.05 6.14 7.10
CA THR A 540 -7.68 5.63 8.33
C THR A 540 -8.46 4.35 8.01
N PHE A 541 -8.16 3.26 8.70
CA PHE A 541 -8.92 2.02 8.65
C PHE A 541 -9.85 1.94 9.86
N GLY A 542 -11.15 2.01 9.62
CA GLY A 542 -12.19 1.81 10.62
C GLY A 542 -12.87 0.46 10.48
N PHE A 543 -12.99 -0.29 11.58
CA PHE A 543 -13.75 -1.53 11.65
C PHE A 543 -14.95 -1.33 12.58
N GLU A 544 -16.14 -1.59 12.06
CA GLU A 544 -17.40 -1.49 12.78
C GLU A 544 -18.01 -2.89 12.91
N GLU A 545 -18.13 -3.38 14.14
CA GLU A 545 -18.77 -4.66 14.46
C GLU A 545 -20.29 -4.54 14.45
N HIS A 546 -20.97 -5.36 13.65
CA HIS A 546 -22.41 -5.54 13.74
C HIS A 546 -22.71 -6.83 14.50
N ARG A 547 -23.64 -6.77 15.47
CA ARG A 547 -24.10 -7.91 16.25
C ARG A 547 -25.62 -8.00 16.24
N THR A 548 -26.17 -9.20 16.36
CA THR A 548 -27.61 -9.41 16.58
C THR A 548 -27.99 -9.11 18.03
N ASP A 549 -29.29 -8.98 18.32
CA ASP A 549 -29.82 -8.70 19.68
C ASP A 549 -29.37 -9.72 20.75
N ASP A 550 -29.07 -10.96 20.33
CA ASP A 550 -28.53 -12.03 21.18
C ASP A 550 -27.00 -12.05 21.25
N GLY A 551 -26.33 -11.01 20.73
CA GLY A 551 -24.90 -10.77 20.83
C GLY A 551 -24.03 -11.56 19.86
N ARG A 552 -24.60 -12.22 18.84
CA ARG A 552 -23.82 -12.99 17.84
C ARG A 552 -23.25 -12.09 16.73
N PRO A 553 -22.08 -12.43 16.16
CA PRO A 553 -21.52 -11.73 15.01
C PRO A 553 -22.49 -11.65 13.83
N ALA A 554 -22.76 -10.44 13.32
CA ALA A 554 -23.67 -10.17 12.21
C ALA A 554 -22.98 -9.57 10.96
N GLY A 555 -21.65 -9.48 10.99
CA GLY A 555 -20.82 -8.90 9.93
C GLY A 555 -19.93 -7.77 10.44
N LEU A 556 -19.01 -7.29 9.59
CA LEU A 556 -18.18 -6.12 9.86
C LEU A 556 -18.37 -5.10 8.73
N THR A 557 -18.43 -3.83 9.06
CA THR A 557 -18.22 -2.75 8.09
C THR A 557 -16.78 -2.27 8.21
N ILE A 558 -16.04 -2.28 7.10
CA ILE A 558 -14.67 -1.75 7.04
C ILE A 558 -14.71 -0.48 6.21
N THR A 559 -14.25 0.63 6.78
CA THR A 559 -14.15 1.93 6.12
C THR A 559 -12.68 2.30 5.96
N VAL A 560 -12.30 2.65 4.73
CA VAL A 560 -10.99 3.23 4.39
C VAL A 560 -11.22 4.71 4.08
N GLU A 561 -10.86 5.58 5.02
CA GLU A 561 -10.73 7.02 4.78
C GLU A 561 -9.35 7.29 4.18
N TYR A 562 -9.28 8.13 3.16
CA TYR A 562 -8.01 8.44 2.50
C TYR A 562 -7.91 9.91 2.11
N ALA A 563 -6.69 10.44 2.15
CA ALA A 563 -6.39 11.79 1.70
C ALA A 563 -6.40 11.86 0.16
N THR A 564 -7.26 12.71 -0.41
CA THR A 564 -7.38 12.85 -1.88
C THR A 564 -6.17 13.53 -2.53
N ASP A 565 -5.29 14.11 -1.72
CA ASP A 565 -4.00 14.64 -2.16
C ASP A 565 -3.01 13.52 -2.54
N LEU A 566 -3.26 12.28 -2.09
CA LEU A 566 -2.33 11.16 -2.22
C LEU A 566 -2.91 9.98 -3.00
N TYR A 567 -4.22 9.71 -2.83
CA TYR A 567 -4.86 8.50 -3.35
C TYR A 567 -6.07 8.80 -4.22
N ASP A 568 -6.19 8.02 -5.30
CA ASP A 568 -7.36 7.96 -6.15
C ASP A 568 -8.41 6.99 -5.58
N PRO A 569 -9.71 7.18 -5.90
CA PRO A 569 -10.77 6.28 -5.42
C PRO A 569 -10.58 4.81 -5.76
N ARG A 570 -9.98 4.51 -6.92
CA ARG A 570 -9.71 3.13 -7.34
C ARG A 570 -8.69 2.44 -6.45
N THR A 571 -7.69 3.17 -5.95
CA THR A 571 -6.67 2.65 -5.06
C THR A 571 -7.24 2.34 -3.68
N ALA A 572 -8.10 3.21 -3.17
CA ALA A 572 -8.81 2.97 -1.90
C ALA A 572 -9.76 1.76 -1.99
N GLU A 573 -10.52 1.63 -3.08
CA GLU A 573 -11.38 0.47 -3.36
C GLU A 573 -10.56 -0.82 -3.41
N ALA A 574 -9.49 -0.86 -4.21
CA ALA A 574 -8.61 -2.01 -4.30
C ALA A 574 -7.97 -2.37 -2.94
N THR A 575 -7.59 -1.37 -2.14
CA THR A 575 -7.03 -1.56 -0.79
C THR A 575 -8.03 -2.22 0.15
N ALA A 576 -9.29 -1.77 0.16
CA ALA A 576 -10.35 -2.36 0.97
C ALA A 576 -10.65 -3.82 0.55
N ASP A 577 -10.74 -4.06 -0.76
CA ASP A 577 -10.96 -5.38 -1.32
C ASP A 577 -9.83 -6.37 -0.99
N ARG A 578 -8.58 -5.92 -1.07
CA ARG A 578 -7.38 -6.69 -0.69
C ARG A 578 -7.38 -7.00 0.80
N LEU A 579 -7.80 -6.05 1.66
CA LEU A 579 -7.92 -6.27 3.10
C LEU A 579 -8.91 -7.40 3.43
N VAL A 580 -10.07 -7.43 2.77
CA VAL A 580 -11.07 -8.50 2.96
C VAL A 580 -10.53 -9.86 2.51
N ARG A 581 -9.81 -9.92 1.38
CA ARG A 581 -9.14 -11.16 0.92
C ARG A 581 -8.08 -11.62 1.93
N LEU A 582 -7.27 -10.70 2.42
CA LEU A 582 -6.24 -10.99 3.41
C LEU A 582 -6.83 -11.52 4.73
N LEU A 583 -7.90 -10.91 5.24
CA LEU A 583 -8.63 -11.38 6.43
C LEU A 583 -9.20 -12.79 6.21
N THR A 584 -9.70 -13.07 5.00
CA THR A 584 -10.16 -14.42 4.63
C THR A 584 -9.00 -15.43 4.62
N GLY A 585 -7.84 -15.04 4.08
CA GLY A 585 -6.62 -15.86 4.13
C GLY A 585 -6.16 -16.14 5.55
N ALA A 586 -6.17 -15.10 6.40
CA ALA A 586 -5.75 -15.19 7.80
C ALA A 586 -6.58 -16.17 8.62
N VAL A 587 -7.90 -16.27 8.39
CA VAL A 587 -8.75 -17.24 9.12
C VAL A 587 -8.70 -18.64 8.52
N THR A 588 -8.44 -18.77 7.22
CA THR A 588 -8.42 -20.08 6.55
C THR A 588 -7.09 -20.79 6.70
N SER A 589 -5.99 -20.05 6.73
CA SER A 589 -4.62 -20.58 6.80
C SER A 589 -3.71 -19.74 7.73
N PRO A 590 -4.04 -19.61 9.03
CA PRO A 590 -3.34 -18.72 9.96
C PRO A 590 -1.86 -19.06 10.19
N ASP A 591 -1.46 -20.29 9.88
CA ASP A 591 -0.09 -20.77 10.09
C ASP A 591 0.81 -20.57 8.85
N LEU A 592 0.27 -20.04 7.74
CA LEU A 592 1.07 -19.64 6.59
C LEU A 592 1.81 -18.32 6.86
N PRO A 593 3.03 -18.15 6.32
CA PRO A 593 3.72 -16.86 6.27
C PRO A 593 2.81 -15.77 5.70
N VAL A 594 2.83 -14.59 6.29
CA VAL A 594 1.98 -13.46 5.87
C VAL A 594 2.23 -13.05 4.42
N GLY A 595 3.45 -13.22 3.91
CA GLY A 595 3.82 -13.01 2.51
C GLY A 595 3.14 -13.96 1.53
N GLU A 596 2.69 -15.14 1.98
CA GLU A 596 2.02 -16.16 1.16
C GLU A 596 0.49 -16.06 1.19
N LEU A 597 -0.07 -15.25 2.10
CA LEU A 597 -1.51 -15.02 2.13
C LEU A 597 -1.97 -14.34 0.83
N GLU A 598 -3.09 -14.83 0.29
CA GLU A 598 -3.63 -14.33 -0.97
C GLU A 598 -4.04 -12.86 -0.85
N LEU A 599 -3.39 -12.00 -1.64
CA LEU A 599 -3.65 -10.57 -1.69
C LEU A 599 -4.31 -10.19 -3.01
N LEU A 600 -3.83 -10.77 -4.11
CA LEU A 600 -4.27 -10.46 -5.46
C LEU A 600 -5.56 -11.21 -5.77
N SER A 601 -6.50 -10.53 -6.42
CA SER A 601 -7.62 -11.20 -7.06
C SER A 601 -7.15 -12.02 -8.27
N ALA A 602 -7.98 -12.97 -8.71
CA ALA A 602 -7.74 -13.69 -9.95
C ALA A 602 -7.66 -12.74 -11.17
N GLY A 603 -8.42 -11.64 -11.16
CA GLY A 603 -8.36 -10.60 -12.18
C GLY A 603 -7.02 -9.86 -12.19
N GLU A 604 -6.55 -9.41 -11.02
CA GLU A 604 -5.22 -8.77 -10.89
C GLU A 604 -4.09 -9.71 -11.33
N ARG A 605 -4.15 -11.00 -10.97
CA ARG A 605 -3.19 -11.99 -11.47
C ARG A 605 -3.25 -12.13 -13.00
N GLY A 606 -4.44 -12.16 -13.59
CA GLY A 606 -4.63 -12.20 -15.04
C GLY A 606 -4.03 -10.99 -15.73
N LEU A 607 -4.21 -9.79 -15.17
CA LEU A 607 -3.58 -8.57 -15.67
C LEU A 607 -2.05 -8.69 -15.69
N LEU A 608 -1.45 -9.04 -14.55
CA LEU A 608 0.00 -9.08 -14.37
C LEU A 608 0.69 -10.21 -15.16
N LEU A 609 0.03 -11.35 -15.32
CA LEU A 609 0.63 -12.54 -15.93
C LEU A 609 0.28 -12.71 -17.41
N GLU A 610 -0.82 -12.12 -17.88
CA GLU A 610 -1.32 -12.34 -19.24
C GLU A 610 -1.49 -11.02 -19.98
N GLU A 611 -2.34 -10.11 -19.51
CA GLU A 611 -2.78 -8.94 -20.28
C GLU A 611 -1.70 -7.88 -20.45
N TRP A 612 -0.91 -7.60 -19.40
CA TRP A 612 0.16 -6.60 -19.43
C TRP A 612 1.50 -7.15 -19.91
N ASN A 613 1.53 -8.39 -20.41
CA ASN A 613 2.69 -8.99 -21.05
C ASN A 613 2.69 -8.77 -22.58
N GLY A 614 3.87 -8.93 -23.19
CA GLY A 614 4.06 -8.70 -24.61
C GLY A 614 3.32 -9.73 -25.47
N LEU A 615 2.92 -9.32 -26.68
CA LEU A 615 2.24 -10.21 -27.62
C LEU A 615 3.14 -11.39 -27.97
N ALA A 616 2.59 -12.61 -27.91
CA ALA A 616 3.29 -13.80 -28.36
C ALA A 616 3.23 -13.89 -29.91
N THR A 617 4.28 -13.46 -30.59
CA THR A 617 4.38 -13.46 -32.06
C THR A 617 5.16 -14.66 -32.61
N GLY A 618 5.72 -15.49 -31.72
CA GLY A 618 6.54 -16.65 -32.07
C GLY A 618 8.03 -16.32 -32.12
N THR A 619 8.87 -17.34 -32.25
CA THR A 619 10.32 -17.18 -32.11
C THR A 619 11.04 -17.29 -33.46
N PRO A 620 11.86 -16.31 -33.87
CA PRO A 620 12.62 -16.39 -35.12
C PRO A 620 13.55 -17.61 -35.16
N ASP A 621 13.50 -18.39 -36.25
CA ASP A 621 14.22 -19.66 -36.41
C ASP A 621 15.45 -19.58 -37.33
N LYS A 622 15.73 -18.39 -37.88
CA LYS A 622 16.86 -18.12 -38.78
C LYS A 622 17.93 -17.28 -38.11
N ASN A 623 19.18 -17.45 -38.53
CA ASN A 623 20.27 -16.59 -38.09
C ASN A 623 20.31 -15.26 -38.87
N LEU A 624 21.06 -14.28 -38.38
CA LEU A 624 21.11 -12.94 -38.98
C LEU A 624 21.68 -12.92 -40.41
N ALA A 625 22.61 -13.82 -40.74
CA ALA A 625 23.16 -13.90 -42.09
C ALA A 625 22.10 -14.37 -43.09
N GLU A 626 21.31 -15.38 -42.72
CA GLU A 626 20.18 -15.87 -43.53
C GLU A 626 19.09 -14.81 -43.70
N LEU A 627 18.75 -14.09 -42.62
CA LEU A 627 17.75 -13.02 -42.67
C LEU A 627 18.21 -11.84 -43.55
N PHE A 628 19.47 -11.44 -43.42
CA PHE A 628 20.05 -10.38 -44.26
C PHE A 628 20.12 -10.80 -45.74
N ALA A 629 20.53 -12.04 -46.02
CA ALA A 629 20.54 -12.58 -47.38
C ALA A 629 19.12 -12.64 -47.97
N ALA A 630 18.11 -13.06 -47.18
CA ALA A 630 16.72 -13.06 -47.60
C ALA A 630 16.22 -11.63 -47.93
N GLN A 631 16.57 -10.63 -47.12
CA GLN A 631 16.23 -9.24 -47.42
C GLN A 631 16.95 -8.73 -48.68
N THR A 632 18.24 -9.07 -48.85
CA THR A 632 19.01 -8.75 -50.05
C THR A 632 18.35 -9.33 -51.31
N HIS A 633 17.83 -10.55 -51.24
CA HIS A 633 17.07 -11.14 -52.35
C HIS A 633 15.75 -10.43 -52.63
N ARG A 634 15.08 -9.89 -51.60
CA ARG A 634 13.81 -9.15 -51.76
C ARG A 634 14.00 -7.78 -52.38
N THR A 635 15.03 -7.04 -51.97
CA THR A 635 15.26 -5.64 -52.39
C THR A 635 16.73 -5.38 -52.74
N PRO A 636 17.30 -6.07 -53.74
CA PRO A 636 18.74 -6.06 -53.96
C PRO A 636 19.30 -4.70 -54.38
N ASP A 637 18.50 -3.90 -55.08
CA ASP A 637 18.91 -2.61 -55.64
C ASP A 637 18.50 -1.42 -54.75
N ALA A 638 17.89 -1.69 -53.57
CA ALA A 638 17.62 -0.67 -52.56
C ALA A 638 18.91 -0.30 -51.82
N ILE A 639 19.03 0.96 -51.36
CA ILE A 639 20.20 1.43 -50.62
C ILE A 639 20.19 0.87 -49.20
N ALA A 640 21.22 0.08 -48.86
CA ALA A 640 21.37 -0.54 -47.54
C ALA A 640 22.20 0.31 -46.59
N VAL A 641 23.23 0.99 -47.09
CA VAL A 641 24.11 1.83 -46.28
C VAL A 641 24.53 3.09 -47.02
N VAL A 642 24.54 4.21 -46.29
CA VAL A 642 25.12 5.49 -46.70
C VAL A 642 26.23 5.83 -45.70
N ALA A 643 27.43 6.09 -46.20
CA ALA A 643 28.58 6.49 -45.39
C ALA A 643 29.44 7.46 -46.20
N ASP A 644 29.70 8.64 -45.65
CA ASP A 644 30.34 9.75 -46.36
C ASP A 644 29.62 10.05 -47.70
N ASP A 645 30.34 10.03 -48.83
CA ASP A 645 29.81 10.25 -50.18
C ASP A 645 29.42 8.93 -50.91
N ARG A 646 29.42 7.80 -50.19
CA ARG A 646 29.17 6.48 -50.77
C ARG A 646 27.82 5.92 -50.34
N GLU A 647 27.08 5.43 -51.32
CA GLU A 647 25.86 4.64 -51.12
C GLU A 647 26.10 3.23 -51.65
N LEU A 648 25.82 2.21 -50.85
CA LEU A 648 25.83 0.82 -51.30
C LEU A 648 24.41 0.26 -51.26
N THR A 649 24.03 -0.40 -52.35
CA THR A 649 22.83 -1.23 -52.38
C THR A 649 22.97 -2.47 -51.48
N TYR A 650 21.85 -3.13 -51.14
CA TYR A 650 21.88 -4.41 -50.43
C TYR A 650 22.78 -5.44 -51.13
N ARG A 651 22.70 -5.53 -52.46
CA ARG A 651 23.54 -6.43 -53.27
C ARG A 651 25.03 -6.12 -53.14
N GLU A 652 25.40 -4.84 -53.21
CA GLU A 652 26.81 -4.41 -53.13
C GLU A 652 27.38 -4.61 -51.73
N LEU A 653 26.61 -4.29 -50.70
CA LEU A 653 26.98 -4.52 -49.30
C LEU A 653 27.16 -6.02 -49.04
N ASP A 654 26.21 -6.86 -49.47
CA ASP A 654 26.29 -8.32 -49.32
C ASP A 654 27.53 -8.89 -50.04
N THR A 655 27.77 -8.45 -51.27
CA THR A 655 28.95 -8.85 -52.05
C THR A 655 30.26 -8.52 -51.33
N LEU A 656 30.37 -7.30 -50.78
CA LEU A 656 31.57 -6.88 -50.08
C LEU A 656 31.75 -7.60 -48.74
N ALA A 657 30.65 -7.84 -48.02
CA ALA A 657 30.66 -8.62 -46.78
C ALA A 657 31.04 -10.09 -47.05
N ASN A 658 30.53 -10.71 -48.12
CA ASN A 658 30.88 -12.08 -48.53
C ASN A 658 32.38 -12.20 -48.83
N ARG A 659 32.95 -11.27 -49.60
CA ARG A 659 34.40 -11.24 -49.89
C ARG A 659 35.25 -11.13 -48.62
N THR A 660 34.78 -10.33 -47.67
CA THR A 660 35.45 -10.14 -46.37
C THR A 660 35.30 -11.39 -45.50
N ALA A 661 34.12 -12.02 -45.48
CA ALA A 661 33.86 -13.25 -44.73
C ALA A 661 34.72 -14.41 -45.23
N HIS A 662 34.85 -14.58 -46.56
CA HIS A 662 35.75 -15.57 -47.15
C HIS A 662 37.22 -15.32 -46.78
N GLN A 663 37.65 -14.05 -46.70
CA GLN A 663 38.98 -13.72 -46.20
C GLN A 663 39.15 -14.13 -44.74
N LEU A 664 38.19 -13.80 -43.87
CA LEU A 664 38.22 -14.20 -42.46
C LEU A 664 38.28 -15.73 -42.31
N ILE A 665 37.52 -16.47 -43.12
CA ILE A 665 37.56 -17.93 -43.14
C ILE A 665 38.92 -18.44 -43.62
N ALA A 666 39.54 -17.81 -44.63
CA ALA A 666 40.89 -18.17 -45.05
C ALA A 666 41.94 -17.96 -43.93
N GLU A 667 41.76 -16.92 -43.11
CA GLU A 667 42.63 -16.60 -41.95
C GLU A 667 42.36 -17.48 -40.71
N GLY A 668 41.33 -18.34 -40.74
CA GLY A 668 41.07 -19.30 -39.67
C GLY A 668 39.84 -19.01 -38.80
N VAL A 669 39.03 -17.99 -39.12
CA VAL A 669 37.75 -17.75 -38.45
C VAL A 669 36.76 -18.87 -38.79
N ARG A 670 36.10 -19.44 -37.78
CA ARG A 670 35.13 -20.55 -37.90
C ARG A 670 33.92 -20.27 -37.01
N PRO A 671 32.81 -21.03 -37.16
CA PRO A 671 31.74 -21.05 -36.16
C PRO A 671 32.27 -21.23 -34.74
N GLY A 672 31.84 -20.37 -33.82
CA GLY A 672 32.31 -20.35 -32.43
C GLY A 672 33.60 -19.55 -32.20
N SER A 673 34.29 -19.07 -33.24
CA SER A 673 35.35 -18.07 -33.09
C SER A 673 34.79 -16.78 -32.50
N ARG A 674 35.57 -16.12 -31.63
CA ARG A 674 35.28 -14.80 -31.09
C ARG A 674 36.25 -13.79 -31.70
N VAL A 675 35.72 -12.72 -32.28
CA VAL A 675 36.48 -11.75 -33.07
C VAL A 675 36.29 -10.36 -32.48
N ALA A 676 37.37 -9.78 -31.94
CA ALA A 676 37.33 -8.41 -31.44
C ALA A 676 37.33 -7.41 -32.60
N LEU A 677 36.48 -6.39 -32.51
CA LEU A 677 36.40 -5.29 -33.47
C LEU A 677 36.86 -4.00 -32.79
N LEU A 678 38.03 -3.50 -33.14
CA LEU A 678 38.56 -2.21 -32.67
C LEU A 678 38.64 -1.25 -33.84
N GLN A 679 37.52 -0.62 -34.15
CA GLN A 679 37.34 0.27 -35.30
C GLN A 679 36.46 1.46 -34.92
N GLU A 680 36.61 2.58 -35.63
CA GLU A 680 35.67 3.70 -35.54
C GLU A 680 34.51 3.55 -36.53
N ARG A 681 33.42 4.29 -36.29
CA ARG A 681 32.25 4.31 -37.18
C ARG A 681 32.70 4.64 -38.61
N SER A 682 32.48 3.70 -39.52
CA SER A 682 32.86 3.80 -40.92
C SER A 682 32.13 2.73 -41.74
N LEU A 683 32.12 2.89 -43.06
CA LEU A 683 31.62 1.84 -43.97
C LEU A 683 32.37 0.52 -43.75
N THR A 684 33.68 0.57 -43.55
CA THR A 684 34.51 -0.61 -43.31
C THR A 684 34.12 -1.34 -42.03
N ALA A 685 33.83 -0.63 -40.94
CA ALA A 685 33.40 -1.25 -39.69
C ALA A 685 32.04 -1.97 -39.82
N VAL A 686 31.11 -1.36 -40.55
CA VAL A 686 29.80 -1.95 -40.86
C VAL A 686 29.95 -3.23 -41.69
N VAL A 687 30.73 -3.18 -42.78
CA VAL A 687 31.04 -4.34 -43.64
C VAL A 687 31.71 -5.46 -42.84
N THR A 688 32.69 -5.11 -42.01
CA THR A 688 33.46 -6.08 -41.22
C THR A 688 32.57 -6.78 -40.20
N THR A 689 31.65 -6.06 -39.56
CA THR A 689 30.69 -6.63 -38.61
C THR A 689 29.79 -7.67 -39.29
N LEU A 690 29.19 -7.32 -40.45
CA LEU A 690 28.37 -8.25 -41.22
C LEU A 690 29.18 -9.46 -41.73
N ALA A 691 30.45 -9.25 -42.11
CA ALA A 691 31.34 -10.31 -42.55
C ALA A 691 31.67 -11.32 -41.43
N VAL A 692 31.89 -10.84 -40.20
CA VAL A 692 32.11 -11.71 -39.01
C VAL A 692 30.87 -12.56 -38.75
N VAL A 693 29.69 -11.96 -38.84
CA VAL A 693 28.40 -12.66 -38.71
C VAL A 693 28.23 -13.72 -39.80
N LYS A 694 28.53 -13.40 -41.06
CA LYS A 694 28.49 -14.35 -42.20
C LYS A 694 29.55 -15.46 -42.12
N ALA A 695 30.69 -15.20 -41.46
CA ALA A 695 31.68 -16.23 -41.14
C ALA A 695 31.26 -17.13 -39.96
N GLY A 696 30.12 -16.85 -39.33
CA GLY A 696 29.55 -17.58 -38.20
C GLY A 696 30.25 -17.31 -36.87
N ALA A 697 31.00 -16.22 -36.75
CA ALA A 697 31.73 -15.87 -35.55
C ALA A 697 30.97 -14.84 -34.68
N THR A 698 31.30 -14.82 -33.39
CA THR A 698 30.78 -13.84 -32.43
C THR A 698 31.65 -12.59 -32.48
N TYR A 699 31.06 -11.41 -32.74
CA TYR A 699 31.82 -10.16 -32.69
C TYR A 699 31.84 -9.55 -31.28
N ILE A 700 32.99 -8.99 -30.90
CA ILE A 700 33.19 -8.32 -29.60
C ILE A 700 33.65 -6.89 -29.91
N PRO A 701 32.73 -5.91 -29.92
CA PRO A 701 33.08 -4.55 -30.24
C PRO A 701 33.86 -3.89 -29.09
N LEU A 702 34.93 -3.18 -29.43
CA LEU A 702 35.79 -2.44 -28.51
C LEU A 702 35.76 -0.95 -28.87
N ASP A 703 35.53 -0.09 -27.89
CA ASP A 703 35.55 1.35 -28.11
C ASP A 703 37.00 1.85 -28.23
N THR A 704 37.30 2.60 -29.29
CA THR A 704 38.64 3.13 -29.54
C THR A 704 39.08 4.20 -28.55
N ARG A 705 38.15 4.72 -27.75
CA ARG A 705 38.37 5.69 -26.66
C ARG A 705 38.67 5.02 -25.32
N TYR A 706 38.49 3.70 -25.20
CA TYR A 706 38.82 3.00 -23.96
C TYR A 706 40.33 3.09 -23.66
N PRO A 707 40.71 3.25 -22.39
CA PRO A 707 42.10 3.09 -21.98
C PRO A 707 42.64 1.71 -22.38
N ALA A 708 43.94 1.64 -22.67
CA ALA A 708 44.59 0.40 -23.08
C ALA A 708 44.37 -0.73 -22.07
N ASP A 709 44.37 -0.43 -20.77
CA ASP A 709 44.15 -1.40 -19.69
C ASP A 709 42.73 -2.00 -19.74
N ARG A 710 41.70 -1.20 -20.08
CA ARG A 710 40.33 -1.70 -20.24
C ARG A 710 40.22 -2.61 -21.46
N ILE A 711 40.88 -2.26 -22.57
CA ILE A 711 40.94 -3.11 -23.77
C ILE A 711 41.64 -4.44 -23.45
N GLN A 712 42.77 -4.41 -22.73
CA GLN A 712 43.48 -5.60 -22.27
C GLN A 712 42.62 -6.48 -21.37
N LEU A 713 41.90 -5.86 -20.42
CA LEU A 713 41.01 -6.56 -19.50
C LEU A 713 39.87 -7.27 -20.24
N VAL A 714 39.21 -6.59 -21.17
CA VAL A 714 38.13 -7.17 -21.99
C VAL A 714 38.66 -8.29 -22.88
N THR A 715 39.73 -8.05 -23.63
CA THR A 715 40.27 -9.06 -24.56
C THR A 715 40.83 -10.29 -23.82
N GLY A 716 41.46 -10.08 -22.66
CA GLY A 716 42.00 -11.14 -21.79
C GLY A 716 40.95 -12.10 -21.24
N GLN A 717 39.71 -11.64 -21.04
CA GLN A 717 38.61 -12.48 -20.54
C GLN A 717 37.62 -12.93 -21.61
N SER A 718 37.84 -12.55 -22.87
CA SER A 718 36.92 -12.83 -23.97
C SER A 718 37.27 -14.08 -24.77
N ALA A 719 38.45 -14.68 -24.54
CA ALA A 719 39.01 -15.77 -25.36
C ALA A 719 38.90 -15.49 -26.87
N ILE A 720 39.25 -14.25 -27.27
CA ILE A 720 39.25 -13.86 -28.68
C ILE A 720 40.28 -14.67 -29.45
N THR A 721 39.97 -14.95 -30.71
CA THR A 721 40.87 -15.62 -31.65
C THR A 721 41.50 -14.63 -32.63
N HIS A 722 40.77 -13.57 -32.96
CA HIS A 722 41.17 -12.57 -33.92
C HIS A 722 40.85 -11.16 -33.42
N LEU A 723 41.67 -10.20 -33.80
CA LEU A 723 41.41 -8.76 -33.67
C LEU A 723 41.35 -8.15 -35.07
N LEU A 724 40.23 -7.52 -35.41
CA LEU A 724 40.08 -6.69 -36.60
C LEU A 724 40.22 -5.23 -36.21
N THR A 725 41.13 -4.52 -36.86
CA THR A 725 41.36 -3.10 -36.60
C THR A 725 41.79 -2.33 -37.84
N ASP A 726 41.44 -1.05 -37.88
CA ASP A 726 41.91 -0.05 -38.84
C ASP A 726 43.14 0.74 -38.32
N ARG A 727 43.64 0.39 -37.13
CA ARG A 727 44.79 1.02 -36.46
C ARG A 727 46.07 0.20 -36.59
N GLU A 728 47.20 0.88 -36.40
CA GLU A 728 48.53 0.25 -36.32
C GLU A 728 48.60 -0.74 -35.12
N PRO A 729 48.91 -2.03 -35.34
CA PRO A 729 48.86 -3.07 -34.30
C PRO A 729 49.80 -2.84 -33.08
N GLY A 730 50.88 -2.06 -33.26
CA GLY A 730 52.02 -2.00 -32.33
C GLY A 730 51.80 -1.34 -30.97
N ARG A 731 50.58 -0.93 -30.61
CA ARG A 731 50.29 -0.23 -29.33
C ARG A 731 49.37 -1.01 -28.37
N LEU A 732 48.93 -2.22 -28.74
CA LEU A 732 48.01 -3.04 -27.95
C LEU A 732 48.69 -4.31 -27.47
N THR A 733 48.65 -4.55 -26.17
CA THR A 733 49.01 -5.86 -25.59
C THR A 733 47.81 -6.78 -25.75
N LEU A 734 47.95 -7.87 -26.49
CA LEU A 734 46.90 -8.86 -26.70
C LEU A 734 47.25 -10.19 -26.03
N PRO A 735 46.26 -11.04 -25.71
CA PRO A 735 46.51 -12.39 -25.26
C PRO A 735 47.37 -13.19 -26.26
N PRO A 736 48.22 -14.13 -25.81
CA PRO A 736 49.00 -14.99 -26.69
C PRO A 736 48.11 -15.77 -27.67
N GLY A 737 48.50 -15.81 -28.94
CA GLY A 737 47.79 -16.58 -29.98
C GLY A 737 46.64 -15.86 -30.69
N VAL A 738 46.40 -14.58 -30.39
CA VAL A 738 45.43 -13.75 -31.12
C VAL A 738 46.03 -13.28 -32.44
N THR A 739 45.34 -13.54 -33.56
CA THR A 739 45.73 -13.05 -34.89
C THR A 739 45.15 -11.65 -35.12
N THR A 740 46.01 -10.65 -35.38
CA THR A 740 45.57 -9.29 -35.73
C THR A 740 45.49 -9.13 -37.24
N LEU A 741 44.33 -8.68 -37.73
CA LEU A 741 44.06 -8.44 -39.14
C LEU A 741 43.72 -6.96 -39.38
N THR A 742 44.34 -6.37 -40.39
CA THR A 742 44.00 -5.02 -40.84
C THR A 742 42.77 -5.04 -41.74
N THR A 743 41.81 -4.18 -41.45
CA THR A 743 40.56 -4.10 -42.21
C THR A 743 40.77 -3.54 -43.62
N GLY A 744 39.96 -3.99 -44.59
CA GLY A 744 40.05 -3.56 -46.01
C GLY A 744 40.74 -4.57 -46.95
N THR A 745 41.16 -5.72 -46.43
CA THR A 745 41.58 -6.87 -47.25
C THR A 745 40.38 -7.76 -47.60
N HIS A 746 40.31 -8.25 -48.84
CA HIS A 746 39.14 -8.95 -49.36
C HIS A 746 39.54 -10.13 -50.27
N SER A 747 38.83 -11.25 -50.16
CA SER A 747 38.90 -12.36 -51.13
C SER A 747 38.37 -11.93 -52.50
N ALA A 748 38.65 -12.70 -53.55
CA ALA A 748 38.00 -12.55 -54.86
C ALA A 748 36.60 -13.22 -54.89
N ASP A 749 36.33 -14.14 -53.97
CA ASP A 749 35.06 -14.87 -53.90
C ASP A 749 33.93 -13.99 -53.35
N THR A 750 32.84 -13.86 -54.11
CA THR A 750 31.67 -13.04 -53.78
C THR A 750 30.46 -13.85 -53.34
N THR A 751 30.55 -15.18 -53.38
CA THR A 751 29.44 -16.08 -53.04
C THR A 751 29.12 -16.03 -51.56
N ASP A 752 27.86 -16.28 -51.19
CA ASP A 752 27.51 -16.40 -49.77
C ASP A 752 28.33 -17.54 -49.14
N PRO A 753 29.07 -17.29 -48.03
CA PRO A 753 29.85 -18.32 -47.35
C PRO A 753 29.05 -19.55 -46.91
N ALA A 754 27.72 -19.42 -46.74
CA ALA A 754 26.80 -20.50 -46.37
C ALA A 754 27.26 -21.32 -45.15
N VAL A 755 27.86 -20.64 -44.17
CA VAL A 755 28.36 -21.26 -42.94
C VAL A 755 27.17 -21.66 -42.05
N PRO A 756 27.06 -22.92 -41.61
CA PRO A 756 25.95 -23.36 -40.76
C PRO A 756 26.06 -22.74 -39.37
N VAL A 757 25.06 -21.93 -39.00
CA VAL A 757 24.98 -21.22 -37.70
C VAL A 757 23.61 -21.43 -37.09
N HIS A 758 23.59 -21.85 -35.83
CA HIS A 758 22.35 -22.02 -35.07
C HIS A 758 21.83 -20.66 -34.55
N PRO A 759 20.52 -20.37 -34.56
CA PRO A 759 19.97 -19.10 -34.05
C PRO A 759 20.35 -18.78 -32.60
N ASP A 760 20.51 -19.82 -31.76
CA ASP A 760 20.92 -19.68 -30.35
C ASP A 760 22.44 -19.55 -30.13
N GLN A 761 23.23 -19.50 -31.21
CA GLN A 761 24.65 -19.19 -31.10
C GLN A 761 24.84 -17.70 -30.78
N PRO A 762 25.80 -17.32 -29.91
CA PRO A 762 26.16 -15.92 -29.71
C PRO A 762 26.57 -15.22 -31.01
N VAL A 763 25.90 -14.12 -31.32
CA VAL A 763 26.26 -13.24 -32.44
C VAL A 763 27.18 -12.11 -31.99
N TYR A 764 26.98 -11.60 -30.77
CA TYR A 764 27.89 -10.64 -30.17
C TYR A 764 28.05 -10.85 -28.67
N ALA A 765 29.11 -10.26 -28.13
CA ALA A 765 29.20 -10.00 -26.71
C ALA A 765 29.61 -8.56 -26.42
N MET A 766 28.76 -7.84 -25.68
CA MET A 766 29.00 -6.45 -25.28
C MET A 766 29.36 -6.38 -23.80
N PHE A 767 30.42 -5.64 -23.49
CA PHE A 767 30.95 -5.56 -22.14
C PHE A 767 30.35 -4.40 -21.36
N THR A 768 29.73 -4.71 -20.23
CA THR A 768 29.26 -3.71 -19.26
C THR A 768 30.21 -3.64 -18.07
N SER A 769 30.15 -2.54 -17.33
CA SER A 769 30.74 -2.39 -16.00
C SER A 769 30.19 -3.49 -15.06
N GLY A 770 31.03 -3.99 -14.16
CA GLY A 770 30.67 -5.06 -13.22
C GLY A 770 30.82 -4.59 -11.78
N SER A 771 29.98 -5.07 -10.87
CA SER A 771 29.96 -4.64 -9.45
C SER A 771 31.26 -4.90 -8.68
N THR A 772 32.18 -5.68 -9.25
CA THR A 772 33.51 -6.00 -8.71
C THR A 772 34.64 -5.20 -9.38
N GLY A 773 34.30 -4.23 -10.24
CA GLY A 773 35.26 -3.50 -11.08
C GLY A 773 35.75 -4.27 -12.30
N VAL A 774 35.32 -5.54 -12.48
CA VAL A 774 35.68 -6.37 -13.64
C VAL A 774 34.55 -6.36 -14.67
N PRO A 775 34.80 -5.91 -15.93
CA PRO A 775 33.79 -5.89 -16.98
C PRO A 775 33.24 -7.28 -17.27
N LYS A 776 31.94 -7.36 -17.56
CA LYS A 776 31.23 -8.60 -17.86
C LYS A 776 30.67 -8.57 -19.28
N GLY A 777 30.97 -9.58 -20.08
CA GLY A 777 30.52 -9.68 -21.47
C GLY A 777 29.14 -10.31 -21.55
N VAL A 778 28.13 -9.56 -21.95
CA VAL A 778 26.76 -10.07 -22.16
C VAL A 778 26.68 -10.76 -23.51
N ALA A 779 26.47 -12.08 -23.53
CA ALA A 779 26.39 -12.89 -24.73
C ALA A 779 24.97 -12.87 -25.32
N VAL A 780 24.79 -12.22 -26.46
CA VAL A 780 23.51 -12.11 -27.17
C VAL A 780 23.54 -12.99 -28.40
N THR A 781 22.45 -13.71 -28.66
CA THR A 781 22.33 -14.68 -29.74
C THR A 781 21.76 -14.07 -31.02
N HIS A 782 21.92 -14.77 -32.16
CA HIS A 782 21.28 -14.33 -33.40
C HIS A 782 19.75 -14.22 -33.25
N ARG A 783 19.13 -15.15 -32.53
CA ARG A 783 17.69 -15.18 -32.27
C ARG A 783 17.23 -13.94 -31.52
N ASN A 784 17.97 -13.50 -30.50
CA ASN A 784 17.60 -12.31 -29.73
C ASN A 784 17.57 -11.06 -30.63
N VAL A 785 18.59 -10.88 -31.49
CA VAL A 785 18.66 -9.74 -32.40
C VAL A 785 17.62 -9.81 -33.51
N ALA A 786 17.34 -11.03 -34.01
CA ALA A 786 16.29 -11.25 -34.98
C ALA A 786 14.91 -10.91 -34.41
N ASP A 787 14.66 -11.27 -33.13
CA ASP A 787 13.43 -10.97 -32.42
C ASP A 787 13.26 -9.45 -32.21
N LEU A 788 14.33 -8.75 -31.81
CA LEU A 788 14.34 -7.29 -31.74
C LEU A 788 13.97 -6.67 -33.10
N ALA A 789 14.56 -7.13 -34.21
CA ALA A 789 14.26 -6.56 -35.52
C ALA A 789 12.87 -6.92 -36.07
N ALA A 790 12.23 -7.95 -35.52
CA ALA A 790 10.91 -8.43 -35.93
C ALA A 790 9.74 -7.83 -35.12
N GLN A 791 10.03 -6.98 -34.14
CA GLN A 791 9.03 -6.36 -33.27
C GLN A 791 7.97 -5.60 -34.09
N THR A 792 6.69 -5.84 -33.79
CA THR A 792 5.55 -5.29 -34.55
C THR A 792 5.52 -3.77 -34.53
N MET A 793 6.07 -3.15 -33.48
CA MET A 793 6.21 -1.69 -33.38
C MET A 793 7.02 -1.05 -34.52
N TYR A 794 7.91 -1.81 -35.18
CA TYR A 794 8.70 -1.35 -36.31
C TYR A 794 7.96 -1.44 -37.66
N ALA A 795 6.80 -2.09 -37.71
CA ALA A 795 6.00 -2.25 -38.93
C ALA A 795 5.30 -0.96 -39.41
N ASN A 796 5.42 0.14 -38.66
CA ASN A 796 4.84 1.43 -38.98
C ASN A 796 5.54 2.18 -40.15
N GLY A 797 6.68 1.68 -40.63
CA GLY A 797 7.43 2.26 -41.74
C GLY A 797 8.28 3.49 -41.40
N HIS A 798 8.41 3.85 -40.12
CA HIS A 798 9.18 5.02 -39.68
C HIS A 798 10.70 4.79 -39.69
N HIS A 799 11.16 3.53 -39.70
CA HIS A 799 12.58 3.15 -39.66
C HIS A 799 13.21 2.98 -41.06
N HIS A 800 12.77 3.76 -42.04
CA HIS A 800 13.29 3.68 -43.41
C HIS A 800 14.72 4.21 -43.56
N ARG A 801 15.12 5.26 -42.82
CA ARG A 801 16.51 5.78 -42.77
C ARG A 801 16.91 6.01 -41.33
N VAL A 802 17.79 5.16 -40.82
CA VAL A 802 18.19 5.15 -39.41
C VAL A 802 19.62 5.65 -39.27
N LEU A 803 19.83 6.60 -38.36
CA LEU A 803 21.17 7.12 -38.07
C LEU A 803 21.96 6.13 -37.18
N PHE A 804 23.09 5.66 -37.69
CA PHE A 804 24.07 4.87 -36.96
C PHE A 804 25.15 5.79 -36.38
N HIS A 805 25.00 6.14 -35.11
CA HIS A 805 25.90 7.05 -34.40
C HIS A 805 26.31 6.53 -33.04
N SER A 806 25.58 5.56 -32.48
CA SER A 806 25.96 4.94 -31.21
C SER A 806 27.36 4.32 -31.30
N ALA A 807 28.05 4.27 -30.17
CA ALA A 807 29.32 3.53 -30.10
C ALA A 807 29.05 2.06 -30.43
N MET A 808 29.91 1.41 -31.23
CA MET A 808 29.74 -0.01 -31.57
C MET A 808 29.79 -0.92 -30.35
N ALA A 809 30.50 -0.49 -29.30
CA ALA A 809 30.57 -1.17 -28.00
C ALA A 809 29.36 -0.87 -27.08
N PHE A 810 28.27 -0.34 -27.64
CA PHE A 810 27.02 -0.07 -26.95
C PHE A 810 25.86 -0.75 -27.68
N ASP A 811 24.93 -1.34 -26.93
CA ASP A 811 23.84 -2.18 -27.44
C ASP A 811 22.81 -1.45 -28.28
N ALA A 812 22.68 -0.14 -28.15
CA ALA A 812 21.89 0.66 -29.08
C ALA A 812 22.37 0.55 -30.54
N SER A 813 23.66 0.27 -30.77
CA SER A 813 24.18 0.04 -32.13
C SER A 813 23.57 -1.20 -32.80
N THR A 814 23.10 -2.18 -32.00
CA THR A 814 22.36 -3.34 -32.48
C THR A 814 21.02 -2.93 -33.10
N TYR A 815 20.26 -2.05 -32.41
CA TYR A 815 19.02 -1.48 -32.94
C TYR A 815 19.29 -0.66 -34.21
N GLU A 816 20.26 0.26 -34.15
CA GLU A 816 20.55 1.17 -35.26
C GLU A 816 20.93 0.42 -36.54
N MET A 817 21.60 -0.74 -36.42
CA MET A 817 22.08 -1.53 -37.56
C MET A 817 21.07 -2.59 -38.04
N TRP A 818 20.59 -3.47 -37.15
CA TRP A 818 19.85 -4.65 -37.58
C TRP A 818 18.38 -4.39 -37.86
N VAL A 819 17.75 -3.44 -37.15
CA VAL A 819 16.33 -3.10 -37.40
C VAL A 819 16.11 -2.59 -38.82
N PRO A 820 16.84 -1.57 -39.33
CA PRO A 820 16.65 -1.14 -40.72
C PRO A 820 17.04 -2.23 -41.70
N TRP A 821 18.15 -2.94 -41.49
CA TRP A 821 18.63 -3.95 -42.45
C TRP A 821 17.70 -5.14 -42.65
N LEU A 822 17.02 -5.60 -41.61
CA LEU A 822 16.12 -6.74 -41.72
C LEU A 822 14.70 -6.34 -42.16
N ASN A 823 14.42 -5.04 -42.20
CA ASN A 823 13.15 -4.46 -42.66
C ASN A 823 13.26 -3.70 -44.00
N GLY A 824 14.42 -3.76 -44.67
CA GLY A 824 14.64 -3.13 -45.98
C GLY A 824 14.92 -1.63 -45.97
N GLY A 825 15.20 -1.07 -44.79
CA GLY A 825 15.61 0.33 -44.61
C GLY A 825 17.08 0.57 -44.95
N THR A 826 17.51 1.82 -44.77
CA THR A 826 18.87 2.31 -45.00
C THR A 826 19.54 2.68 -43.67
N LEU A 827 20.76 2.16 -43.48
CA LEU A 827 21.66 2.55 -42.40
C LEU A 827 22.48 3.77 -42.82
N VAL A 828 22.40 4.89 -42.11
CA VAL A 828 23.21 6.09 -42.38
C VAL A 828 24.30 6.21 -41.32
N VAL A 829 25.56 5.99 -41.72
CA VAL A 829 26.71 5.98 -40.82
C VAL A 829 27.15 7.41 -40.51
N ALA A 830 27.05 7.80 -39.24
CA ALA A 830 27.58 9.08 -38.80
C ALA A 830 29.12 9.08 -38.80
N PRO A 831 29.76 10.23 -39.07
CA PRO A 831 31.21 10.37 -39.03
C PRO A 831 31.80 9.88 -37.69
N ALA A 832 33.05 9.43 -37.74
CA ALA A 832 33.80 9.06 -36.54
C ALA A 832 33.98 10.25 -35.57
N GLY A 833 34.20 9.95 -34.29
CA GLY A 833 34.43 10.98 -33.26
C GLY A 833 33.16 11.51 -32.59
N HIS A 834 33.28 12.68 -31.96
CA HIS A 834 32.18 13.34 -31.24
C HIS A 834 31.34 14.19 -32.20
N LEU A 835 30.02 14.11 -32.06
CA LEU A 835 29.06 14.90 -32.84
C LEU A 835 28.49 16.01 -31.94
N ASP A 836 28.62 17.25 -32.38
CA ASP A 836 27.96 18.40 -31.75
C ASP A 836 26.52 18.56 -32.26
N THR A 837 25.75 19.45 -31.64
CA THR A 837 24.33 19.68 -31.97
C THR A 837 24.16 20.17 -33.41
N ALA A 838 25.07 20.99 -33.91
CA ALA A 838 25.10 21.42 -35.31
C ALA A 838 25.38 20.26 -36.30
N ALA A 839 26.23 19.29 -35.93
CA ALA A 839 26.47 18.08 -36.71
C ALA A 839 25.23 17.20 -36.77
N TYR A 840 24.51 17.01 -35.66
CA TYR A 840 23.23 16.30 -35.68
C TYR A 840 22.22 16.99 -36.61
N GLN A 841 22.05 18.31 -36.49
CA GLN A 841 21.15 19.05 -37.38
C GLN A 841 21.48 18.85 -38.86
N ARG A 842 22.77 18.94 -39.22
CA ARG A 842 23.23 18.68 -40.60
C ARG A 842 22.92 17.26 -41.04
N LEU A 843 23.33 16.25 -40.26
CA LEU A 843 23.17 14.83 -40.60
C LEU A 843 21.69 14.44 -40.75
N LEU A 844 20.84 14.89 -39.81
CA LEU A 844 19.41 14.60 -39.82
C LEU A 844 18.74 15.17 -41.08
N THR A 845 19.10 16.40 -41.45
CA THR A 845 18.52 17.09 -42.62
C THR A 845 19.08 16.55 -43.94
N GLU A 846 20.40 16.53 -44.09
CA GLU A 846 21.10 16.18 -45.33
C GLU A 846 20.79 14.74 -45.75
N HIS A 847 20.79 13.82 -44.80
CA HIS A 847 20.50 12.42 -45.08
C HIS A 847 19.03 12.07 -44.87
N SER A 848 18.14 13.03 -44.62
CA SER A 848 16.69 12.79 -44.45
C SER A 848 16.39 11.63 -43.49
N ILE A 849 16.97 11.70 -42.29
CA ILE A 849 16.83 10.65 -41.27
C ILE A 849 15.37 10.58 -40.82
N THR A 850 14.82 9.36 -40.76
CA THR A 850 13.42 9.14 -40.37
C THR A 850 13.29 8.61 -38.94
N ALA A 851 14.30 7.90 -38.45
CA ALA A 851 14.36 7.44 -37.06
C ALA A 851 15.79 7.46 -36.51
N LEU A 852 15.94 7.71 -35.21
CA LEU A 852 17.21 7.59 -34.51
C LEU A 852 17.02 7.24 -33.04
N TRP A 853 18.07 6.67 -32.45
CA TRP A 853 18.20 6.49 -31.00
C TRP A 853 19.05 7.60 -30.39
N MET A 854 18.77 8.01 -29.16
CA MET A 854 19.63 8.90 -28.37
C MET A 854 19.60 8.49 -26.88
N THR A 855 20.74 8.60 -26.20
CA THR A 855 20.72 8.57 -24.73
C THR A 855 19.88 9.75 -24.20
N ALA A 856 19.15 9.60 -23.10
CA ALA A 856 18.29 10.65 -22.54
C ALA A 856 19.02 11.98 -22.34
N GLY A 857 20.28 11.95 -21.88
CA GLY A 857 21.11 13.15 -21.73
C GLY A 857 21.46 13.85 -23.06
N LEU A 858 21.72 13.08 -24.11
CA LEU A 858 21.96 13.61 -25.45
C LEU A 858 20.67 14.14 -26.09
N PHE A 859 19.55 13.43 -25.93
CA PHE A 859 18.23 13.89 -26.36
C PHE A 859 17.89 15.23 -25.72
N ARG A 860 18.07 15.36 -24.39
CA ARG A 860 17.89 16.61 -23.65
C ARG A 860 18.74 17.74 -24.24
N LEU A 861 20.03 17.49 -24.48
CA LEU A 861 20.94 18.49 -25.03
C LEU A 861 20.48 19.00 -26.42
N VAL A 862 20.15 18.10 -27.35
CA VAL A 862 19.70 18.49 -28.69
C VAL A 862 18.33 19.16 -28.64
N ALA A 863 17.41 18.67 -27.80
CA ALA A 863 16.12 19.31 -27.58
C ALA A 863 16.28 20.75 -27.06
N GLU A 864 17.24 20.99 -26.15
CA GLU A 864 17.47 22.31 -25.57
C GLU A 864 18.12 23.29 -26.56
N GLU A 865 19.14 22.86 -27.29
CA GLU A 865 19.95 23.74 -28.15
C GLU A 865 19.41 23.88 -29.58
N ALA A 866 18.86 22.81 -30.15
CA ALA A 866 18.46 22.74 -31.55
C ALA A 866 17.24 21.81 -31.77
N PRO A 867 16.07 22.08 -31.16
CA PRO A 867 14.91 21.21 -31.26
C PRO A 867 14.39 21.04 -32.70
N GLU A 868 14.54 22.05 -33.56
CA GLU A 868 14.22 21.96 -34.99
C GLU A 868 15.13 20.99 -35.78
N ALA A 869 16.24 20.50 -35.20
CA ALA A 869 17.08 19.49 -35.84
C ALA A 869 16.31 18.19 -36.12
N PHE A 870 15.25 17.92 -35.34
CA PHE A 870 14.38 16.78 -35.54
C PHE A 870 13.31 16.99 -36.62
N ALA A 871 13.28 18.14 -37.31
CA ALA A 871 12.33 18.37 -38.38
C ALA A 871 12.53 17.34 -39.52
N GLY A 872 11.46 16.61 -39.85
CA GLY A 872 11.49 15.53 -40.84
C GLY A 872 11.73 14.13 -40.26
N VAL A 873 12.21 14.03 -39.01
CA VAL A 873 12.26 12.78 -38.26
C VAL A 873 10.83 12.36 -37.90
N ARG A 874 10.53 11.07 -38.03
CA ARG A 874 9.23 10.47 -37.66
C ARG A 874 9.25 9.97 -36.22
N GLU A 875 10.34 9.32 -35.82
CA GLU A 875 10.51 8.80 -34.47
C GLU A 875 11.88 9.12 -33.88
N VAL A 876 11.89 9.67 -32.67
CA VAL A 876 13.10 9.80 -31.86
C VAL A 876 12.95 8.86 -30.69
N TRP A 877 13.82 7.86 -30.65
CA TRP A 877 13.90 6.95 -29.53
C TRP A 877 14.90 7.49 -28.52
N ALA A 878 14.51 7.57 -27.26
CA ALA A 878 15.33 8.10 -26.18
C ALA A 878 15.33 7.15 -24.98
N GLY A 879 16.46 7.04 -24.28
CA GLY A 879 16.52 6.27 -23.04
C GLY A 879 17.93 6.01 -22.53
N GLY A 880 18.14 4.89 -21.84
CA GLY A 880 19.39 4.62 -21.10
C GLY A 880 19.53 5.41 -19.80
N ASP A 881 18.61 6.34 -19.52
CA ASP A 881 18.40 7.08 -18.27
C ASP A 881 16.96 7.65 -18.29
N VAL A 882 16.54 8.37 -17.25
CA VAL A 882 15.22 9.00 -17.18
C VAL A 882 15.08 10.07 -18.27
N VAL A 883 14.12 9.87 -19.18
CA VAL A 883 13.82 10.82 -20.27
C VAL A 883 13.05 12.01 -19.72
N PRO A 884 13.56 13.26 -19.85
CA PRO A 884 12.92 14.42 -19.25
C PRO A 884 11.66 14.86 -20.03
N PRO A 885 10.48 14.95 -19.38
CA PRO A 885 9.22 15.35 -20.04
C PRO A 885 9.31 16.70 -20.76
N ASP A 886 10.04 17.66 -20.19
CA ASP A 886 10.23 18.99 -20.78
C ASP A 886 10.98 18.96 -22.10
N ALA A 887 11.95 18.05 -22.28
CA ALA A 887 12.65 17.89 -23.55
C ALA A 887 11.72 17.27 -24.60
N VAL A 888 10.91 16.28 -24.21
CA VAL A 888 9.89 15.67 -25.08
C VAL A 888 8.91 16.73 -25.57
N ARG A 889 8.34 17.50 -24.65
CA ARG A 889 7.41 18.60 -24.96
C ARG A 889 8.03 19.60 -25.93
N ARG A 890 9.25 20.07 -25.66
CA ARG A 890 9.96 21.03 -26.51
C ARG A 890 10.17 20.52 -27.94
N VAL A 891 10.53 19.24 -28.10
CA VAL A 891 10.68 18.63 -29.43
C VAL A 891 9.33 18.52 -30.14
N MET A 892 8.28 18.09 -29.45
CA MET A 892 6.95 17.94 -30.05
C MET A 892 6.33 19.28 -30.45
N ASP A 893 6.52 20.33 -29.64
CA ASP A 893 6.07 21.69 -29.94
C ASP A 893 6.76 22.24 -31.19
N ARG A 894 8.05 21.92 -31.38
CA ARG A 894 8.85 22.43 -32.50
C ARG A 894 8.74 21.59 -33.76
N CYS A 895 8.45 20.30 -33.62
CA CYS A 895 8.38 19.31 -34.71
C CYS A 895 7.02 18.57 -34.68
N PRO A 896 5.92 19.22 -35.12
CA PRO A 896 4.61 18.58 -35.11
C PRO A 896 4.57 17.27 -35.91
N GLY A 897 3.96 16.24 -35.33
CA GLY A 897 3.83 14.92 -35.95
C GLY A 897 5.02 13.98 -35.74
N ILE A 898 6.03 14.40 -34.95
CA ILE A 898 7.05 13.49 -34.43
C ILE A 898 6.48 12.66 -33.26
N ALA A 899 6.93 11.41 -33.15
CA ALA A 899 6.74 10.63 -31.93
C ALA A 899 8.07 10.51 -31.18
N VAL A 900 8.02 10.66 -29.87
CA VAL A 900 9.16 10.37 -28.98
C VAL A 900 8.87 9.06 -28.26
N VAL A 901 9.78 8.11 -28.38
CA VAL A 901 9.65 6.78 -27.77
C VAL A 901 10.66 6.65 -26.65
N ASN A 902 10.18 6.56 -25.42
CA ASN A 902 11.02 6.21 -24.27
C ASN A 902 11.29 4.71 -24.31
N GLY A 903 12.52 4.32 -24.63
CA GLY A 903 12.96 2.92 -24.69
C GLY A 903 13.76 2.54 -23.46
N TYR A 904 13.37 1.44 -22.81
CA TYR A 904 14.07 0.90 -21.65
C TYR A 904 14.44 -0.56 -21.89
N GLY A 905 15.68 -0.91 -21.54
CA GLY A 905 16.14 -2.29 -21.52
C GLY A 905 17.58 -2.38 -21.01
N PRO A 906 17.90 -3.36 -20.14
CA PRO A 906 19.28 -3.76 -19.92
C PRO A 906 19.92 -4.39 -21.17
N THR A 907 21.24 -4.33 -21.26
CA THR A 907 22.01 -5.08 -22.26
C THR A 907 21.70 -6.58 -22.21
N GLU A 908 21.43 -7.11 -21.01
CA GLU A 908 21.03 -8.49 -20.76
C GLU A 908 19.68 -8.91 -21.36
N THR A 909 18.88 -7.95 -21.85
CA THR A 909 17.60 -8.20 -22.55
C THR A 909 17.63 -7.73 -24.00
N THR A 910 18.81 -7.57 -24.59
CA THR A 910 18.99 -7.21 -26.01
C THR A 910 18.38 -5.85 -26.35
N THR A 911 19.02 -4.80 -25.85
CA THR A 911 18.75 -3.38 -26.15
C THR A 911 17.45 -2.84 -25.51
N PHE A 912 16.28 -3.40 -25.81
CA PHE A 912 15.00 -2.93 -25.28
C PHE A 912 14.16 -4.09 -24.73
N ALA A 913 13.46 -3.84 -23.62
CA ALA A 913 12.48 -4.74 -23.02
C ALA A 913 11.10 -4.08 -22.85
N THR A 914 11.07 -2.75 -22.70
CA THR A 914 9.84 -1.97 -22.61
C THR A 914 9.92 -0.69 -23.44
N THR A 915 8.77 -0.16 -23.85
CA THR A 915 8.67 1.17 -24.45
C THR A 915 7.43 1.93 -24.03
N HIS A 916 7.57 3.26 -23.97
CA HIS A 916 6.47 4.19 -23.87
C HIS A 916 6.50 5.19 -25.03
N ARG A 917 5.47 5.15 -25.88
CA ARG A 917 5.34 6.03 -27.04
C ARG A 917 4.55 7.29 -26.68
N VAL A 918 5.16 8.45 -26.90
CA VAL A 918 4.51 9.76 -26.80
C VAL A 918 4.31 10.34 -28.20
N ASP A 919 3.06 10.34 -28.65
CA ASP A 919 2.65 10.86 -29.97
C ASP A 919 1.60 11.98 -29.88
N ARG A 920 1.30 12.43 -28.66
CA ARG A 920 0.46 13.61 -28.37
C ARG A 920 1.20 14.59 -27.46
N PRO A 921 0.94 15.91 -27.58
CA PRO A 921 1.56 16.91 -26.72
C PRO A 921 1.35 16.59 -25.23
N LEU A 922 2.43 16.67 -24.45
CA LEU A 922 2.40 16.49 -23.00
C LEU A 922 1.90 17.76 -22.31
N ALA A 923 1.13 17.59 -21.23
CA ALA A 923 0.72 18.70 -20.37
C ALA A 923 1.93 19.30 -19.64
N ALA A 924 1.87 20.58 -19.28
CA ALA A 924 3.00 21.31 -18.67
C ALA A 924 3.39 20.77 -17.28
N ASP A 925 2.47 20.09 -16.61
CA ASP A 925 2.56 19.49 -15.28
C ASP A 925 2.74 17.96 -15.32
N SER A 926 3.08 17.40 -16.50
CA SER A 926 3.32 15.96 -16.62
C SER A 926 4.50 15.53 -15.73
N GLY A 927 4.28 14.51 -14.90
CA GLY A 927 5.31 13.87 -14.08
C GLY A 927 6.36 13.11 -14.89
N ALA A 928 7.15 12.27 -14.22
CA ALA A 928 8.12 11.40 -14.87
C ALA A 928 7.43 10.48 -15.91
N LEU A 929 8.06 10.30 -17.08
CA LEU A 929 7.52 9.41 -18.10
C LEU A 929 7.68 7.94 -17.65
N PRO A 930 6.64 7.11 -17.79
CA PRO A 930 6.79 5.68 -17.55
C PRO A 930 7.75 5.07 -18.58
N ILE A 931 8.35 3.94 -18.23
CA ILE A 931 9.11 3.09 -19.17
C ILE A 931 8.16 2.22 -20.02
N GLY A 932 6.87 2.20 -19.69
CA GLY A 932 5.78 1.76 -20.56
C GLY A 932 5.52 0.27 -20.50
N GLY A 933 5.11 -0.30 -21.64
CA GLY A 933 4.73 -1.70 -21.75
C GLY A 933 5.81 -2.56 -22.40
N PRO A 934 5.73 -3.90 -22.28
CA PRO A 934 6.70 -4.82 -22.86
C PRO A 934 6.75 -4.79 -24.40
N LEU A 935 7.91 -5.17 -24.93
CA LEU A 935 8.06 -5.58 -26.33
C LEU A 935 7.32 -6.91 -26.59
N ASP A 936 7.07 -7.24 -27.86
CA ASP A 936 6.58 -8.56 -28.25
C ASP A 936 7.50 -9.66 -27.70
N ASN A 937 6.89 -10.80 -27.36
CA ASN A 937 7.54 -11.97 -26.78
C ASN A 937 8.25 -11.74 -25.43
N HIS A 938 8.15 -10.54 -24.84
CA HIS A 938 8.65 -10.25 -23.50
C HIS A 938 7.56 -10.46 -22.45
N ARG A 939 7.98 -10.90 -21.27
CA ARG A 939 7.14 -10.91 -20.07
C ARG A 939 7.84 -10.11 -18.98
N LEU A 940 7.10 -9.30 -18.26
CA LEU A 940 7.62 -8.43 -17.21
C LEU A 940 6.95 -8.81 -15.90
N TYR A 941 7.75 -8.92 -14.85
CA TYR A 941 7.25 -9.17 -13.52
C TYR A 941 7.83 -8.14 -12.56
N VAL A 942 6.97 -7.50 -11.78
CA VAL A 942 7.39 -6.69 -10.64
C VAL A 942 7.21 -7.57 -9.41
N LEU A 943 8.32 -7.92 -8.77
CA LEU A 943 8.35 -8.94 -7.73
C LEU A 943 8.93 -8.39 -6.42
N ASP A 944 8.48 -8.96 -5.31
CA ASP A 944 9.13 -8.77 -4.00
C ASP A 944 10.41 -9.61 -3.86
N ASP A 945 11.09 -9.46 -2.72
CA ASP A 945 12.34 -10.17 -2.42
C ASP A 945 12.20 -11.70 -2.34
N HIS A 946 10.96 -12.21 -2.31
CA HIS A 946 10.62 -13.63 -2.30
C HIS A 946 10.10 -14.13 -3.67
N LEU A 947 10.27 -13.31 -4.73
CA LEU A 947 9.80 -13.58 -6.10
C LEU A 947 8.27 -13.66 -6.23
N ARG A 948 7.51 -13.07 -5.31
CA ARG A 948 6.04 -13.02 -5.36
C ARG A 948 5.58 -11.77 -6.12
N LEU A 949 4.49 -11.88 -6.86
CA LEU A 949 3.88 -10.72 -7.54
C LEU A 949 3.43 -9.67 -6.51
N VAL A 950 3.76 -8.41 -6.77
CA VAL A 950 3.25 -7.26 -6.02
C VAL A 950 1.98 -6.70 -6.69
N PRO A 951 1.04 -6.11 -5.93
CA PRO A 951 -0.14 -5.49 -6.52
C PRO A 951 0.21 -4.26 -7.38
N PRO A 952 -0.63 -3.90 -8.37
CA PRO A 952 -0.52 -2.60 -9.05
C PRO A 952 -0.48 -1.44 -8.03
N GLY A 953 0.39 -0.47 -8.29
CA GLY A 953 0.73 0.65 -7.40
C GLY A 953 1.89 0.36 -6.45
N ALA A 954 2.16 -0.90 -6.10
CA ALA A 954 3.23 -1.27 -5.17
C ALA A 954 4.61 -1.31 -5.86
N PRO A 955 5.67 -0.80 -5.21
CA PRO A 955 7.04 -0.94 -5.70
C PRO A 955 7.52 -2.39 -5.58
N GLY A 956 8.33 -2.83 -6.53
CA GLY A 956 9.09 -4.08 -6.48
C GLY A 956 10.23 -4.09 -7.50
N GLU A 957 11.04 -5.14 -7.47
CA GLU A 957 12.14 -5.30 -8.42
C GLU A 957 11.61 -5.82 -9.77
N LEU A 958 12.10 -5.24 -10.87
CA LEU A 958 11.74 -5.66 -12.22
C LEU A 958 12.51 -6.92 -12.64
N TYR A 959 11.76 -7.90 -13.11
CA TYR A 959 12.27 -9.11 -13.78
C TYR A 959 11.74 -9.16 -15.21
N ILE A 960 12.62 -9.53 -16.14
CA ILE A 960 12.30 -9.58 -17.56
C ILE A 960 12.50 -11.00 -18.05
N ALA A 961 11.52 -11.57 -18.73
CA ALA A 961 11.59 -12.89 -19.36
C ALA A 961 11.24 -12.82 -20.84
N GLY A 962 11.52 -13.90 -21.58
CA GLY A 962 11.17 -14.01 -22.99
C GLY A 962 12.36 -14.07 -23.94
N THR A 963 12.08 -13.83 -25.22
CA THR A 963 13.03 -14.01 -26.34
C THR A 963 14.12 -12.97 -26.41
N GLY A 964 13.98 -11.81 -25.76
CA GLY A 964 15.05 -10.80 -25.67
C GLY A 964 16.17 -11.18 -24.71
N LEU A 965 15.99 -12.20 -23.87
CA LEU A 965 17.01 -12.59 -22.90
C LEU A 965 18.31 -13.05 -23.55
N ALA A 966 19.40 -12.39 -23.16
CA ALA A 966 20.75 -12.84 -23.46
C ALA A 966 20.99 -14.27 -22.93
N GLN A 967 21.95 -14.96 -23.53
CA GLN A 967 22.32 -16.30 -23.08
C GLN A 967 22.85 -16.26 -21.65
N GLY A 968 23.59 -15.21 -21.31
CA GLY A 968 24.18 -14.98 -20.00
C GLY A 968 25.44 -14.12 -20.11
N TYR A 969 26.31 -14.21 -19.10
CA TYR A 969 27.62 -13.60 -19.12
C TYR A 969 28.69 -14.59 -19.63
N LEU A 970 29.46 -14.17 -20.63
CA LEU A 970 30.52 -14.95 -21.29
C LEU A 970 31.45 -15.59 -20.26
N ASP A 971 31.53 -16.92 -20.27
CA ASP A 971 32.40 -17.73 -19.41
C ASP A 971 32.27 -17.41 -17.89
N ARG A 972 31.11 -16.90 -17.45
CA ARG A 972 30.80 -16.56 -16.05
C ARG A 972 29.50 -17.25 -15.58
N PRO A 973 29.50 -18.59 -15.40
CA PRO A 973 28.28 -19.33 -15.05
C PRO A 973 27.71 -18.95 -13.68
N ALA A 974 28.55 -18.65 -12.68
CA ALA A 974 28.09 -18.24 -11.35
C ALA A 974 27.31 -16.91 -11.40
N LEU A 975 27.88 -15.88 -12.04
CA LEU A 975 27.23 -14.59 -12.22
C LEU A 975 25.98 -14.70 -13.12
N THR A 976 26.01 -15.60 -14.10
CA THR A 976 24.84 -15.87 -14.94
C THR A 976 23.72 -16.48 -14.12
N ALA A 977 23.99 -17.47 -13.26
CA ALA A 977 22.98 -18.09 -12.42
C ALA A 977 22.41 -17.14 -11.35
N ASP A 978 23.21 -16.18 -10.88
CA ASP A 978 22.78 -15.13 -9.94
C ASP A 978 21.75 -14.17 -10.56
N ARG A 979 21.93 -13.80 -11.83
CA ARG A 979 21.09 -12.78 -12.50
C ARG A 979 20.05 -13.34 -13.46
N PHE A 980 20.28 -14.51 -14.07
CA PHE A 980 19.35 -15.20 -14.97
C PHE A 980 18.72 -16.38 -14.22
N VAL A 981 17.75 -16.07 -13.37
CA VAL A 981 17.08 -17.01 -12.48
C VAL A 981 15.95 -17.77 -13.19
N ALA A 982 15.42 -18.82 -12.57
CA ALA A 982 14.25 -19.53 -13.09
C ALA A 982 13.02 -18.62 -13.10
N ASP A 983 12.18 -18.75 -14.11
CA ASP A 983 10.92 -18.01 -14.24
C ASP A 983 9.77 -18.86 -13.63
N PRO A 984 9.25 -18.54 -12.44
CA PRO A 984 8.22 -19.32 -11.78
C PRO A 984 6.82 -19.09 -12.37
N TYR A 985 6.65 -18.07 -13.21
CA TYR A 985 5.36 -17.68 -13.80
C TYR A 985 5.24 -18.04 -15.28
N GLY A 986 6.37 -18.29 -15.94
CA GLY A 986 6.44 -18.72 -17.33
C GLY A 986 6.40 -20.25 -17.54
N PRO A 987 6.55 -20.68 -18.80
CA PRO A 987 6.61 -22.11 -19.14
C PRO A 987 7.78 -22.84 -18.44
N ALA A 988 7.60 -24.12 -18.15
CA ALA A 988 8.63 -24.92 -17.48
C ALA A 988 9.98 -24.87 -18.24
N GLY A 989 11.04 -24.50 -17.51
CA GLY A 989 12.41 -24.39 -18.05
C GLY A 989 12.77 -23.00 -18.59
N THR A 990 11.87 -22.02 -18.56
CA THR A 990 12.23 -20.63 -18.90
C THR A 990 12.98 -19.94 -17.77
N ARG A 991 13.68 -18.86 -18.13
CA ARG A 991 14.44 -18.00 -17.23
C ARG A 991 13.90 -16.58 -17.28
N MET A 992 14.21 -15.81 -16.24
CA MET A 992 14.01 -14.37 -16.17
C MET A 992 15.31 -13.69 -15.72
N TYR A 993 15.53 -12.46 -16.17
CA TYR A 993 16.66 -11.63 -15.79
C TYR A 993 16.27 -10.67 -14.65
N ARG A 994 17.00 -10.74 -13.55
CA ARG A 994 16.90 -9.87 -12.37
C ARG A 994 17.61 -8.53 -12.64
N THR A 995 16.85 -7.47 -12.85
CA THR A 995 17.41 -6.20 -13.35
C THR A 995 18.17 -5.37 -12.30
N GLY A 996 17.81 -5.49 -11.01
CA GLY A 996 18.20 -4.56 -9.96
C GLY A 996 17.49 -3.21 -10.02
N ASP A 997 16.49 -3.03 -10.90
CA ASP A 997 15.73 -1.80 -11.03
C ASP A 997 14.41 -1.91 -10.23
N LEU A 998 14.09 -0.88 -9.43
CA LEU A 998 12.83 -0.75 -8.72
C LEU A 998 11.79 -0.09 -9.64
N THR A 999 10.62 -0.69 -9.73
CA THR A 999 9.52 -0.26 -10.59
C THR A 999 8.17 -0.49 -9.93
N ARG A 1000 7.11 0.10 -10.49
CA ARG A 1000 5.72 -0.25 -10.15
C ARG A 1000 4.85 -0.21 -11.40
N TRP A 1001 3.82 -1.06 -11.43
CA TRP A 1001 2.75 -0.93 -12.42
C TRP A 1001 1.78 0.16 -11.98
N ASN A 1002 1.45 1.09 -12.86
CA ASN A 1002 0.31 1.98 -12.65
C ASN A 1002 -1.01 1.29 -13.04
N HIS A 1003 -2.13 1.96 -12.80
CA HIS A 1003 -3.46 1.39 -13.05
C HIS A 1003 -3.81 1.25 -14.53
N GLU A 1004 -3.05 1.90 -15.42
CA GLU A 1004 -3.19 1.82 -16.87
C GLU A 1004 -2.35 0.70 -17.49
N GLY A 1005 -1.60 -0.07 -16.69
CA GLY A 1005 -0.72 -1.12 -17.20
C GLY A 1005 0.55 -0.58 -17.85
N ALA A 1006 1.00 0.60 -17.43
CA ALA A 1006 2.32 1.12 -17.78
C ALA A 1006 3.28 0.99 -16.59
N LEU A 1007 4.51 0.59 -16.88
CA LEU A 1007 5.53 0.40 -15.87
C LEU A 1007 6.26 1.74 -15.60
N GLU A 1008 6.35 2.11 -14.33
CA GLU A 1008 7.05 3.31 -13.86
C GLU A 1008 8.38 2.93 -13.23
N TYR A 1009 9.44 3.66 -13.55
CA TYR A 1009 10.77 3.46 -12.97
C TYR A 1009 10.94 4.32 -11.71
N LEU A 1010 11.29 3.67 -10.60
CA LEU A 1010 11.43 4.30 -9.28
C LEU A 1010 12.89 4.48 -8.86
N GLY A 1011 13.81 3.70 -9.44
CA GLY A 1011 15.24 3.79 -9.10
C GLY A 1011 15.95 2.44 -9.19
N ARG A 1012 17.07 2.35 -8.46
CA ARG A 1012 17.87 1.12 -8.33
C ARG A 1012 17.66 0.54 -6.94
N ALA A 1013 17.58 -0.79 -6.87
CA ALA A 1013 17.63 -1.52 -5.60
C ALA A 1013 19.07 -1.64 -5.05
N ASP A 1014 20.07 -1.42 -5.90
CA ASP A 1014 21.49 -1.51 -5.55
C ASP A 1014 22.24 -0.17 -5.74
N GLN A 1015 23.56 -0.17 -5.50
CA GLN A 1015 24.42 1.01 -5.56
C GLN A 1015 24.87 1.40 -6.99
N GLN A 1016 24.37 0.74 -8.03
CA GLN A 1016 24.75 1.06 -9.41
C GLN A 1016 24.12 2.40 -9.82
N VAL A 1017 24.87 3.24 -10.55
CA VAL A 1017 24.38 4.53 -11.05
C VAL A 1017 24.44 4.59 -12.58
N LYS A 1018 23.51 5.33 -13.19
CA LYS A 1018 23.52 5.67 -14.62
C LYS A 1018 24.04 7.09 -14.79
N LEU A 1019 25.10 7.27 -15.56
CA LEU A 1019 25.67 8.58 -15.88
C LEU A 1019 25.78 8.74 -17.39
N ARG A 1020 25.00 9.68 -17.96
CA ARG A 1020 24.97 9.96 -19.41
C ARG A 1020 24.64 8.72 -20.27
N GLY A 1021 23.78 7.83 -19.77
CA GLY A 1021 23.40 6.60 -20.44
C GLY A 1021 24.37 5.42 -20.29
N PHE A 1022 25.49 5.61 -19.58
CA PHE A 1022 26.43 4.53 -19.25
C PHE A 1022 26.16 3.97 -17.85
N ARG A 1023 26.22 2.64 -17.73
CA ARG A 1023 26.14 1.93 -16.43
C ARG A 1023 27.47 1.98 -15.72
N ILE A 1024 27.47 2.48 -14.49
CA ILE A 1024 28.68 2.62 -13.65
C ILE A 1024 28.39 2.04 -12.27
N GLU A 1025 29.29 1.19 -11.80
CA GLU A 1025 29.31 0.67 -10.44
C GLU A 1025 30.26 1.54 -9.64
N LEU A 1026 29.83 2.10 -8.51
CA LEU A 1026 30.70 3.01 -7.73
C LEU A 1026 31.99 2.31 -7.28
N GLY A 1027 31.92 1.01 -6.94
CA GLY A 1027 33.09 0.19 -6.62
C GLY A 1027 34.05 -0.13 -7.79
N GLU A 1028 33.76 0.26 -9.04
CA GLU A 1028 34.74 0.21 -10.16
C GLU A 1028 35.65 1.46 -10.16
N ILE A 1029 35.21 2.56 -9.53
CA ILE A 1029 35.93 3.84 -9.49
C ILE A 1029 36.79 3.95 -8.22
N GLU A 1030 36.31 3.39 -7.11
CA GLU A 1030 37.01 3.27 -5.82
C GLU A 1030 38.21 2.31 -5.91
#